data_AF-A0A9N9VG65-F1
#
_entry.id   AF-A0A9N9VG65-F1
#
_cell.length_a   1.000
_cell.length_b   1.000
_cell.length_c   1.000
_cell.angle_alpha   90.00
_cell.angle_beta   90.00
_cell.angle_gamma   90.00
#
_symmetry.space_group_name_H-M   'P 1'
#
loop_
_entity.id
_entity.type
_entity.pdbx_description
1 polymer ?
#
loop_
_entity_poly.entity_id
_entity_poly.type
_entity_poly.pdbx_seq_one_letter_code
_entity_poly.pdbx_strand_id
1 'polypeptide(L)'
;MSGSEINQVLANSLSPDANLRHAAEEQLTQAASNNFPLYLATLVQALADEQADGSIRAAAGIALKNAFTARDFARQQELQAKWVQQTDEETKSRVKELTLQTLASANVQAGNAAAQVISSIATIEIPLNQWNDLMPVLVKNVSEGQPHQKQSSLTTIGYICESQDSALRLALIAHSNAILTAVVQGARKEETNNEVRLAAITALGDSLEFVANNFKNEGERNYIMQVVCEATQADDTRIQQGAFGCLNRIMGIYYDNMRFYMEKALFGLTILGMKNPDEDVAKLAVEFWSTVCEEEIAIEDENASVESSDQMRSFYNFARVAANEVVPVLLTLLTKQDEDATDDEYNLARAAYQCLQLYSQAITATIINPVLQFVEANLRSEDWHNRDAAVSAFGAIMEGPEEKVLEPIVKQALPILISMMDDSSLQVKDSTAYTLGRVTEACSEAIDPQQHLPTLIEALFKGLLSSAKMAPSCCWALMNLAERFAGEYGAPTNPLTPHFNNAVSTLLDVTARQDADLSVRTAAYEVLNVFVQSAAGESLQAVAELSNVIIKRLEETVPLQSQVVSVEDKITLEEMQNSLCTVLQAIITRLDKEIVSQGDRIMQALLGILNVVGGKSSVPEAVFATISALSQAMEEDFVKYMDAFSNFLYNALANQEEPSLCSMAIGLVSDITRSIGERSQPYCDTFMNHLLNNLRSSTLSNQFKPAILQCFGDIAGAIGGHFETYLSVVAQVLEQASGVTASPEGPYEMYDYVVSLREGIMDAWGGIIGAMKVSSKTQALQPYVPLVFNLLQLISSDLNRSEPLMRASMGVIGDLADAYPNGELAEAFRQDWVTTLIKETKTNRDFSSRTIETARWAREQVKRQIGGSQNVMAA
;
A
#
# COMPACT_ATOMS: atom_id res chain seq x y z
N MET A 1 -29.92 17.00 28.75
CA MET A 1 -29.39 16.11 29.79
C MET A 1 -28.78 16.97 30.88
N SER A 2 -29.01 16.64 32.15
CA SER A 2 -28.28 17.28 33.25
C SER A 2 -26.82 16.82 33.30
N GLY A 3 -25.94 17.56 34.00
CA GLY A 3 -24.52 17.19 34.14
C GLY A 3 -24.27 15.79 34.75
N SER A 4 -25.15 15.34 35.64
CA SER A 4 -25.07 13.99 36.21
C SER A 4 -25.57 12.90 35.26
N GLU A 5 -26.54 13.22 34.39
CA GLU A 5 -27.05 12.27 33.39
C GLU A 5 -26.01 11.99 32.31
N ILE A 6 -25.30 13.02 31.83
CA ILE A 6 -24.26 12.82 30.80
C ILE A 6 -23.10 11.98 31.33
N ASN A 7 -22.69 12.17 32.59
CA ASN A 7 -21.62 11.37 33.19
C ASN A 7 -21.97 9.88 33.22
N GLN A 8 -23.23 9.54 33.48
CA GLN A 8 -23.69 8.14 33.44
C GLN A 8 -23.69 7.58 32.01
N VAL A 9 -24.13 8.36 31.02
CA VAL A 9 -24.10 7.95 29.60
C VAL A 9 -22.67 7.72 29.13
N LEU A 10 -21.75 8.62 29.47
CA LEU A 10 -20.32 8.48 29.16
C LEU A 10 -19.66 7.32 29.91
N ALA A 11 -20.04 7.05 31.15
CA ALA A 11 -19.58 5.85 31.85
C ALA A 11 -20.09 4.57 31.16
N ASN A 12 -21.35 4.57 30.70
CA ASN A 12 -21.95 3.45 29.99
C ASN A 12 -21.30 3.22 28.61
N SER A 13 -20.82 4.25 27.92
CA SER A 13 -20.10 4.08 26.65
C SER A 13 -18.72 3.42 26.81
N LEU A 14 -18.19 3.37 28.03
CA LEU A 14 -16.96 2.63 28.39
C LEU A 14 -17.25 1.24 28.97
N SER A 15 -18.52 0.81 29.02
CA SER A 15 -18.90 -0.47 29.62
C SER A 15 -18.35 -1.67 28.82
N PRO A 16 -17.90 -2.74 29.50
CA PRO A 16 -17.60 -4.02 28.84
C PRO A 16 -18.86 -4.74 28.32
N ASP A 17 -20.05 -4.38 28.82
CA ASP A 17 -21.33 -4.88 28.29
C ASP A 17 -21.69 -4.15 26.99
N ALA A 18 -21.67 -4.88 25.88
CA ALA A 18 -21.97 -4.37 24.55
C ALA A 18 -23.38 -3.76 24.45
N ASN A 19 -24.38 -4.30 25.15
CA ASN A 19 -25.74 -3.77 25.10
C ASN A 19 -25.82 -2.39 25.74
N LEU A 20 -25.18 -2.24 26.91
CA LEU A 20 -25.15 -0.98 27.64
C LEU A 20 -24.34 0.08 26.87
N ARG A 21 -23.23 -0.34 26.24
CA ARG A 21 -22.39 0.52 25.41
C ARG A 21 -23.14 1.00 24.16
N HIS A 22 -23.77 0.11 23.40
CA HIS A 22 -24.54 0.48 22.21
C HIS A 22 -25.72 1.39 22.54
N ALA A 23 -26.43 1.14 23.65
CA ALA A 23 -27.49 2.03 24.11
C ALA A 23 -26.97 3.44 24.42
N ALA A 24 -25.77 3.56 25.01
CA ALA A 24 -25.15 4.85 25.26
C ALA A 24 -24.70 5.56 23.97
N GLU A 25 -24.11 4.83 23.02
CA GLU A 25 -23.73 5.34 21.69
C GLU A 25 -24.95 5.88 20.92
N GLU A 26 -26.06 5.15 20.96
CA GLU A 26 -27.32 5.58 20.34
C GLU A 26 -27.86 6.86 21.01
N GLN A 27 -27.82 6.94 22.34
CA GLN A 27 -28.24 8.14 23.07
C GLN A 27 -27.38 9.37 22.73
N LEU A 28 -26.06 9.21 22.62
CA LEU A 28 -25.15 10.30 22.21
C LEU A 28 -25.44 10.74 20.77
N THR A 29 -25.67 9.78 19.87
CA THR A 29 -26.01 10.06 18.47
C THR A 29 -27.33 10.81 18.36
N GLN A 30 -28.37 10.36 19.08
CA GLN A 30 -29.67 11.03 19.14
C GLN A 30 -29.54 12.45 19.73
N ALA A 31 -28.72 12.64 20.77
CA ALA A 31 -28.48 13.96 21.35
C ALA A 31 -27.84 14.93 20.35
N ALA A 32 -26.83 14.47 19.60
CA ALA A 32 -26.16 15.25 18.56
C ALA A 32 -27.11 15.61 17.41
N SER A 33 -27.98 14.70 16.98
CA SER A 33 -28.99 14.95 15.94
C SER A 33 -30.11 15.89 16.38
N ASN A 34 -30.51 15.83 17.64
CA ASN A 34 -31.62 16.64 18.17
C ASN A 34 -31.24 18.10 18.41
N ASN A 35 -30.09 18.35 19.03
CA ASN A 35 -29.60 19.70 19.29
C ASN A 35 -28.07 19.69 19.39
N PHE A 36 -27.43 19.93 18.25
CA PHE A 36 -25.98 19.88 18.14
C PHE A 36 -25.27 20.91 19.06
N PRO A 37 -25.64 22.20 19.11
CA PRO A 37 -25.01 23.15 20.04
C PRO A 37 -25.09 22.73 21.52
N LEU A 38 -26.26 22.27 21.97
CA LEU A 38 -26.44 21.81 23.36
C LEU A 38 -25.62 20.55 23.65
N TYR A 39 -25.51 19.64 22.68
CA TYR A 39 -24.67 18.45 22.78
C TYR A 39 -23.19 18.84 23.00
N LEU A 40 -22.66 19.76 22.19
CA LEU A 40 -21.28 20.26 22.35
C LEU A 40 -21.06 20.93 23.71
N ALA A 41 -21.98 21.82 24.11
CA ALA A 41 -21.92 22.52 25.40
C ALA A 41 -21.96 21.55 26.59
N THR A 42 -22.75 20.48 26.49
CA THR A 42 -22.85 19.45 27.54
C THR A 42 -21.55 18.66 27.67
N LEU A 43 -20.96 18.23 26.55
CA LEU A 43 -19.72 17.46 26.55
C LEU A 43 -18.53 18.28 27.02
N VAL A 44 -18.38 19.53 26.58
CA VAL A 44 -17.26 20.37 27.02
C VAL A 44 -17.35 20.70 28.51
N GLN A 45 -18.56 20.85 29.05
CA GLN A 45 -18.76 21.09 30.49
C GLN A 45 -18.39 19.85 31.30
N ALA A 46 -18.70 18.64 30.80
CA ALA A 46 -18.28 17.39 31.43
C ALA A 46 -16.76 17.19 31.35
N LEU A 47 -16.12 17.55 30.24
CA LEU A 47 -14.66 17.55 30.09
C LEU A 47 -13.97 18.48 31.10
N ALA A 48 -14.53 19.67 31.32
CA ALA A 48 -13.98 20.70 32.22
C ALA A 48 -14.34 20.47 33.71
N ASP A 49 -15.17 19.49 34.05
CA ASP A 49 -15.59 19.22 35.43
C ASP A 49 -14.49 18.53 36.23
N GLU A 50 -13.76 19.28 37.06
CA GLU A 50 -12.71 18.76 37.95
C GLU A 50 -13.22 17.81 39.05
N GLN A 51 -14.54 17.71 39.25
CA GLN A 51 -15.13 16.74 40.19
C GLN A 51 -15.44 15.39 39.54
N ALA A 52 -15.42 15.31 38.21
CA ALA A 52 -15.67 14.08 37.47
C ALA A 52 -14.39 13.23 37.33
N ASP A 53 -14.57 11.91 37.20
CA ASP A 53 -13.46 10.99 36.97
C ASP A 53 -12.74 11.26 35.64
N GLY A 54 -11.42 11.08 35.61
CA GLY A 54 -10.59 11.32 34.43
C GLY A 54 -11.03 10.57 33.17
N SER A 55 -11.50 9.32 33.34
CA SER A 55 -12.01 8.50 32.23
C SER A 55 -13.30 9.07 31.63
N ILE A 56 -14.20 9.60 32.45
CA ILE A 56 -15.45 10.24 32.00
C ILE A 56 -15.13 11.54 31.27
N ARG A 57 -14.23 12.35 31.81
CA ARG A 57 -13.77 13.59 31.18
C ARG A 57 -13.10 13.31 29.84
N ALA A 58 -12.25 12.29 29.77
CA ALA A 58 -11.63 11.86 28.52
C ALA A 58 -12.68 11.37 27.50
N ALA A 59 -13.64 10.54 27.92
CA ALA A 59 -14.74 10.10 27.05
C ALA A 59 -15.56 11.28 26.50
N ALA A 60 -15.82 12.29 27.34
CA ALA A 60 -16.48 13.52 26.90
C ALA A 60 -15.67 14.26 25.83
N GLY A 61 -14.36 14.40 26.02
CA GLY A 61 -13.47 15.05 25.05
C GLY A 61 -13.34 14.26 23.74
N ILE A 62 -13.28 12.93 23.79
CA ILE A 62 -13.26 12.10 22.57
C ILE A 62 -14.60 12.17 21.82
N ALA A 63 -15.73 12.10 22.52
CA ALA A 63 -17.05 12.28 21.91
C ALA A 63 -17.21 13.67 21.27
N LEU A 64 -16.61 14.70 21.90
CA LEU A 64 -16.58 16.07 21.39
C LEU A 64 -15.69 16.18 20.15
N LYS A 65 -14.49 15.60 20.18
CA LYS A 65 -13.57 15.53 19.02
C LYS A 65 -14.24 14.87 17.80
N ASN A 66 -14.92 13.75 18.01
CA ASN A 66 -15.63 13.01 16.97
C ASN A 66 -16.87 13.76 16.42
N ALA A 67 -17.30 14.84 17.08
CA ALA A 67 -18.31 15.75 16.55
C ALA A 67 -17.77 16.64 15.43
N PHE A 68 -16.44 16.75 15.30
CA PHE A 68 -15.75 17.61 14.33
C PHE A 68 -14.90 16.83 13.32
N THR A 69 -14.60 15.55 13.62
CA THR A 69 -13.64 14.74 12.85
C THR A 69 -14.15 13.34 12.54
N ALA A 70 -13.80 12.83 11.36
CA ALA A 70 -14.05 11.50 10.85
C ALA A 70 -12.91 11.09 9.90
N ARG A 71 -12.68 9.78 9.73
CA ARG A 71 -11.70 9.28 8.75
C ARG A 71 -12.21 9.38 7.31
N ASP A 72 -13.52 9.24 7.11
CA ASP A 72 -14.15 9.40 5.80
C ASP A 72 -14.21 10.87 5.39
N PHE A 73 -13.75 11.18 4.18
CA PHE A 73 -13.62 12.55 3.68
C PHE A 73 -14.98 13.27 3.55
N ALA A 74 -16.01 12.59 3.05
CA ALA A 74 -17.34 13.20 2.90
C ALA A 74 -17.96 13.49 4.28
N ARG A 75 -17.84 12.55 5.21
CA ARG A 75 -18.30 12.72 6.59
C ARG A 75 -17.52 13.81 7.32
N GLN A 76 -16.20 13.89 7.12
CA GLN A 76 -15.36 14.96 7.65
C GLN A 76 -15.91 16.33 7.24
N GLN A 77 -16.16 16.55 5.95
CA GLN A 77 -16.73 17.81 5.45
C GLN A 77 -18.10 18.12 6.05
N GLU A 78 -18.98 17.12 6.18
CA GLU A 78 -20.30 17.29 6.79
C GLU A 78 -20.19 17.75 8.26
N LEU A 79 -19.32 17.11 9.05
CA LEU A 79 -19.12 17.46 10.46
C LEU A 79 -18.51 18.85 10.62
N GLN A 80 -17.50 19.19 9.81
CA GLN A 80 -16.91 20.53 9.80
C GLN A 80 -17.95 21.60 9.40
N ALA A 81 -18.80 21.31 8.42
CA ALA A 81 -19.89 22.21 8.03
C ALA A 81 -20.92 22.41 9.16
N LYS A 82 -21.22 21.39 9.97
CA LYS A 82 -22.09 21.52 11.15
C LYS A 82 -21.50 22.47 12.19
N TRP A 83 -20.20 22.39 12.46
CA TRP A 83 -19.54 23.36 13.35
C TRP A 83 -19.68 24.80 12.81
N VAL A 84 -19.34 25.01 11.53
CA VAL A 84 -19.32 26.36 10.94
C VAL A 84 -20.73 26.95 10.80
N GLN A 85 -21.70 26.16 10.32
CA GLN A 85 -23.01 26.65 9.88
C GLN A 85 -24.15 26.42 10.87
N GLN A 86 -24.05 25.38 11.72
CA GLN A 86 -25.13 24.95 12.61
C GLN A 86 -24.85 25.21 14.10
N THR A 87 -23.75 25.91 14.42
CA THR A 87 -23.38 26.27 15.80
C THR A 87 -23.29 27.79 15.94
N ASP A 88 -23.91 28.34 16.97
CA ASP A 88 -23.89 29.77 17.26
C ASP A 88 -22.56 30.21 17.93
N GLU A 89 -22.21 31.48 17.80
CA GLU A 89 -20.93 32.03 18.29
C GLU A 89 -20.78 31.99 19.82
N GLU A 90 -21.88 32.00 20.58
CA GLU A 90 -21.84 31.86 22.05
C GLU A 90 -21.40 30.45 22.43
N THR A 91 -22.02 29.43 21.81
CA THR A 91 -21.63 28.02 21.99
C THR A 91 -20.20 27.78 21.55
N LYS A 92 -19.79 28.29 20.37
CA LYS A 92 -18.40 28.15 19.89
C LYS A 92 -17.41 28.76 20.88
N SER A 93 -17.67 29.98 21.32
CA SER A 93 -16.81 30.68 22.29
C SER A 93 -16.71 29.91 23.61
N ARG A 94 -17.83 29.37 24.10
CA ARG A 94 -17.87 28.60 25.34
C ARG A 94 -17.07 27.29 25.24
N VAL A 95 -17.21 26.57 24.12
CA VAL A 95 -16.45 25.34 23.86
C VAL A 95 -14.95 25.65 23.81
N LYS A 96 -14.55 26.68 23.06
CA LYS A 96 -13.15 27.13 22.96
C LYS A 96 -12.56 27.55 24.31
N GLU A 97 -13.31 28.31 25.11
CA GLU A 97 -12.86 28.77 26.43
C GLU A 97 -12.66 27.60 27.42
N LEU A 98 -13.66 26.71 27.55
CA LEU A 98 -13.60 25.61 28.51
C LEU A 98 -12.55 24.56 28.13
N THR A 99 -12.35 24.29 26.84
CA THR A 99 -11.27 23.40 26.38
C THR A 99 -9.90 23.99 26.70
N LEU A 100 -9.68 25.29 26.44
CA LEU A 100 -8.44 25.98 26.83
C LEU A 100 -8.20 25.98 28.34
N GLN A 101 -9.24 26.17 29.15
CA GLN A 101 -9.15 26.07 30.61
C GLN A 101 -8.77 24.66 31.07
N THR A 102 -9.30 23.63 30.40
CA THR A 102 -9.04 22.22 30.74
C THR A 102 -7.58 21.82 30.51
N LEU A 103 -6.84 22.52 29.63
CA LEU A 103 -5.39 22.31 29.49
C LEU A 103 -4.62 22.54 30.79
N ALA A 104 -5.14 23.36 31.72
CA ALA A 104 -4.52 23.59 33.03
C ALA A 104 -4.88 22.54 34.08
N SER A 105 -5.70 21.53 33.73
CA SER A 105 -6.09 20.46 34.65
C SER A 105 -4.88 19.66 35.13
N ALA A 106 -4.93 19.22 36.39
CA ALA A 106 -3.95 18.26 36.91
C ALA A 106 -4.21 16.83 36.42
N ASN A 107 -5.38 16.55 35.81
CA ASN A 107 -5.70 15.25 35.25
C ASN A 107 -5.16 15.13 33.82
N VAL A 108 -4.15 14.28 33.63
CA VAL A 108 -3.48 14.08 32.32
C VAL A 108 -4.45 13.61 31.23
N GLN A 109 -5.42 12.75 31.57
CA GLN A 109 -6.38 12.24 30.58
C GLN A 109 -7.30 13.35 30.07
N ALA A 110 -7.76 14.23 30.96
CA ALA A 110 -8.57 15.39 30.58
C ALA A 110 -7.77 16.41 29.77
N GLY A 111 -6.53 16.70 30.16
CA GLY A 111 -5.61 17.58 29.40
C GLY A 111 -5.35 17.08 27.99
N ASN A 112 -5.07 15.79 27.82
CA ASN A 112 -4.87 15.16 26.51
C ASN A 112 -6.14 15.15 25.66
N ALA A 113 -7.30 14.89 26.25
CA ALA A 113 -8.57 14.95 25.53
C ALA A 113 -8.89 16.38 25.08
N ALA A 114 -8.63 17.39 25.92
CA ALA A 114 -8.75 18.79 25.54
C ALA A 114 -7.80 19.17 24.39
N ALA A 115 -6.55 18.69 24.41
CA ALA A 115 -5.58 18.89 23.33
C ALA A 115 -6.09 18.37 21.97
N GLN A 116 -6.70 17.17 21.95
CA GLN A 116 -7.29 16.61 20.72
C GLN A 116 -8.51 17.41 20.23
N VAL A 117 -9.37 17.88 21.14
CA VAL A 117 -10.51 18.73 20.79
C VAL A 117 -10.02 20.05 20.19
N ILE A 118 -9.03 20.68 20.81
CA ILE A 118 -8.47 21.95 20.33
C ILE A 118 -7.86 21.78 18.95
N SER A 119 -7.05 20.74 18.72
CA SER A 119 -6.52 20.43 17.37
C SER A 119 -7.63 20.26 16.34
N SER A 120 -8.69 19.51 16.68
CA SER A 120 -9.82 19.26 15.77
C SER A 120 -10.56 20.55 15.37
N ILE A 121 -10.76 21.48 16.31
CA ILE A 121 -11.38 22.78 16.03
C ILE A 121 -10.38 23.70 15.30
N ALA A 122 -9.09 23.64 15.63
CA ALA A 122 -8.04 24.43 15.00
C ALA A 122 -7.94 24.13 13.49
N THR A 123 -8.05 22.86 13.07
CA THR A 123 -8.12 22.46 11.65
C THR A 123 -9.28 23.10 10.90
N ILE A 124 -10.33 23.53 11.59
CA ILE A 124 -11.48 24.22 10.97
C ILE A 124 -11.29 25.74 11.02
N GLU A 125 -10.97 26.28 12.20
CA GLU A 125 -11.05 27.74 12.44
C GLU A 125 -9.76 28.51 12.11
N ILE A 126 -8.58 27.90 12.18
CA ILE A 126 -7.33 28.58 11.82
C ILE A 126 -7.31 28.93 10.32
N PRO A 127 -7.64 28.01 9.38
CA PRO A 127 -7.73 28.35 7.95
C PRO A 127 -8.74 29.46 7.65
N LEU A 128 -9.81 29.54 8.46
CA LEU A 128 -10.87 30.56 8.35
C LEU A 128 -10.55 31.85 9.12
N ASN A 129 -9.41 31.94 9.80
CA ASN A 129 -8.98 33.09 10.60
C ASN A 129 -9.98 33.44 11.74
N GLN A 130 -10.60 32.42 12.34
CA GLN A 130 -11.66 32.54 13.37
C GLN A 130 -11.18 32.28 14.80
N TRP A 131 -9.94 31.79 14.99
CA TRP A 131 -9.35 31.53 16.31
C TRP A 131 -7.93 32.09 16.48
N ASN A 132 -7.77 33.38 16.22
CA ASN A 132 -6.45 34.03 16.17
C ASN A 132 -5.69 34.04 17.51
N ASP A 133 -6.41 33.95 18.63
CA ASP A 133 -5.82 33.98 19.97
C ASP A 133 -5.26 32.61 20.43
N LEU A 134 -5.54 31.52 19.70
CA LEU A 134 -5.14 30.16 20.10
C LEU A 134 -3.62 30.03 20.24
N MET A 135 -2.86 30.35 19.19
CA MET A 135 -1.41 30.20 19.20
C MET A 135 -0.73 31.09 20.26
N PRO A 136 -1.07 32.39 20.40
CA PRO A 136 -0.58 33.21 21.50
C PRO A 136 -0.84 32.62 22.89
N VAL A 137 -2.03 32.05 23.13
CA VAL A 137 -2.38 31.42 24.41
C VAL A 137 -1.54 30.18 24.66
N LEU A 138 -1.37 29.29 23.68
CA LEU A 138 -0.55 28.09 23.83
C LEU A 138 0.91 28.44 24.12
N VAL A 139 1.50 29.39 23.39
CA VAL A 139 2.89 29.84 23.61
C VAL A 139 3.07 30.45 25.01
N LYS A 140 2.10 31.25 25.47
CA LYS A 140 2.10 31.80 26.82
C LYS A 140 2.01 30.69 27.87
N ASN A 141 1.13 29.70 27.68
CA ASN A 141 0.98 28.58 28.60
C ASN A 141 2.28 27.77 28.74
N VAL A 142 3.02 27.57 27.66
CA VAL A 142 4.32 26.86 27.71
C VAL A 142 5.38 27.69 28.46
N SER A 143 5.33 29.02 28.33
CA SER A 143 6.32 29.91 28.96
C SER A 143 6.07 30.13 30.45
N GLU A 144 4.80 30.31 30.85
CA GLU A 144 4.40 30.79 32.18
C GLU A 144 3.58 29.78 32.98
N GLY A 145 3.06 28.73 32.33
CA GLY A 145 2.13 27.77 32.94
C GLY A 145 2.77 26.83 33.95
N GLN A 146 1.90 26.17 34.72
CA GLN A 146 2.29 25.05 35.60
C GLN A 146 2.71 23.83 34.76
N PRO A 147 3.48 22.86 35.30
CA PRO A 147 4.00 21.74 34.52
C PRO A 147 2.96 20.99 33.67
N HIS A 148 1.80 20.63 34.23
CA HIS A 148 0.71 19.96 33.50
C HIS A 148 0.13 20.83 32.37
N GLN A 149 0.06 22.15 32.59
CA GLN A 149 -0.43 23.10 31.59
C GLN A 149 0.57 23.27 30.44
N LYS A 150 1.87 23.31 30.75
CA LYS A 150 2.94 23.29 29.74
C LYS A 150 2.86 22.02 28.91
N GLN A 151 2.79 20.85 29.56
CA GLN A 151 2.71 19.54 28.90
C GLN A 151 1.50 19.44 27.96
N SER A 152 0.30 19.77 28.45
CA SER A 152 -0.92 19.70 27.65
C SER A 152 -0.91 20.71 26.50
N SER A 153 -0.33 21.91 26.71
CA SER A 153 -0.22 22.93 25.66
C SER A 153 0.80 22.55 24.58
N LEU A 154 1.94 21.94 24.96
CA LEU A 154 2.92 21.39 24.02
C LEU A 154 2.32 20.25 23.21
N THR A 155 1.60 19.34 23.86
CA THR A 155 0.88 18.24 23.19
C THR A 155 -0.16 18.78 22.20
N THR A 156 -0.87 19.85 22.58
CA THR A 156 -1.83 20.53 21.68
C THR A 156 -1.13 21.12 20.45
N ILE A 157 0.02 21.79 20.65
CA ILE A 157 0.84 22.29 19.53
C ILE A 157 1.26 21.14 18.62
N GLY A 158 1.72 20.01 19.18
CA GLY A 158 2.07 18.79 18.45
C GLY A 158 0.91 18.30 17.57
N TYR A 159 -0.27 18.07 18.16
CA TYR A 159 -1.45 17.63 17.40
C TYR A 159 -1.95 18.62 16.34
N ILE A 160 -1.76 19.93 16.53
CA ILE A 160 -2.08 20.92 15.50
C ILE A 160 -1.09 20.79 14.33
N CYS A 161 0.18 20.60 14.63
CA CYS A 161 1.24 20.48 13.63
C CYS A 161 1.21 19.11 12.92
N GLU A 162 0.87 18.02 13.59
CA GLU A 162 0.80 16.70 12.96
C GLU A 162 -0.24 16.61 11.81
N SER A 163 -1.22 17.53 11.80
CA SER A 163 -2.28 17.57 10.78
C SER A 163 -1.73 17.69 9.35
N GLN A 164 -2.24 16.84 8.47
CA GLN A 164 -1.95 16.84 7.03
C GLN A 164 -2.81 17.80 6.22
N ASP A 165 -3.68 18.61 6.87
CA ASP A 165 -4.55 19.56 6.19
C ASP A 165 -3.76 20.75 5.63
N SER A 166 -3.67 20.85 4.30
CA SER A 166 -2.88 21.88 3.60
C SER A 166 -3.26 23.32 3.99
N ALA A 167 -4.56 23.61 4.13
CA ALA A 167 -5.04 24.94 4.46
C ALA A 167 -4.60 25.37 5.87
N LEU A 168 -4.66 24.44 6.83
CA LEU A 168 -4.10 24.64 8.16
C LEU A 168 -2.58 24.85 8.08
N ARG A 169 -1.87 24.05 7.28
CA ARG A 169 -0.41 24.17 7.16
C ARG A 169 0.01 25.55 6.69
N LEU A 170 -0.63 26.05 5.64
CA LEU A 170 -0.37 27.40 5.12
C LEU A 170 -0.62 28.49 6.16
N ALA A 171 -1.70 28.36 6.94
CA ALA A 171 -2.03 29.32 7.99
C ALA A 171 -1.03 29.28 9.16
N LEU A 172 -0.48 28.10 9.50
CA LEU A 172 0.49 27.94 10.59
C LEU A 172 1.87 28.54 10.27
N ILE A 173 2.24 28.75 9.00
CA ILE A 173 3.54 29.35 8.61
C ILE A 173 3.74 30.71 9.30
N ALA A 174 2.68 31.51 9.44
CA ALA A 174 2.73 32.81 10.11
C ALA A 174 3.05 32.71 11.62
N HIS A 175 2.83 31.55 12.23
CA HIS A 175 3.04 31.29 13.65
C HIS A 175 4.30 30.45 13.94
N SER A 176 5.02 30.01 12.90
CA SER A 176 6.22 29.15 12.98
C SER A 176 7.24 29.58 14.04
N ASN A 177 7.64 30.86 14.07
CA ASN A 177 8.59 31.39 15.07
C ASN A 177 8.09 31.25 16.51
N ALA A 178 6.81 31.47 16.74
CA ALA A 178 6.21 31.43 18.08
C ALA A 178 6.08 29.97 18.55
N ILE A 179 5.64 29.08 17.66
CA ILE A 179 5.61 27.62 17.87
C ILE A 179 7.00 27.15 18.23
N LEU A 180 8.00 27.46 17.39
CA LEU A 180 9.37 27.03 17.55
C LEU A 180 9.95 27.51 18.88
N THR A 181 9.71 28.78 19.24
CA THR A 181 10.16 29.34 20.52
C THR A 181 9.59 28.54 21.69
N ALA A 182 8.30 28.20 21.67
CA ALA A 182 7.64 27.45 22.74
C ALA A 182 8.18 26.01 22.86
N VAL A 183 8.22 25.26 21.76
CA VAL A 183 8.67 23.85 21.78
C VAL A 183 10.16 23.76 22.12
N VAL A 184 11.00 24.63 21.57
CA VAL A 184 12.44 24.63 21.88
C VAL A 184 12.70 25.08 23.31
N GLN A 185 11.95 26.05 23.84
CA GLN A 185 12.05 26.44 25.25
C GLN A 185 11.71 25.28 26.19
N GLY A 186 10.66 24.51 25.88
CA GLY A 186 10.27 23.35 26.67
C GLY A 186 11.26 22.18 26.60
N ALA A 187 11.97 22.00 25.48
CA ALA A 187 12.85 20.85 25.25
C ALA A 187 14.28 21.00 25.84
N ARG A 188 14.69 22.25 26.13
CA ARG A 188 16.00 22.60 26.69
C ARG A 188 16.34 21.85 27.97
N LYS A 189 17.63 21.63 28.22
CA LYS A 189 18.14 21.04 29.47
C LYS A 189 17.84 21.88 30.72
N GLU A 190 17.62 23.19 30.57
CA GLU A 190 17.27 24.06 31.69
C GLU A 190 15.84 23.85 32.21
N GLU A 191 14.95 23.22 31.43
CA GLU A 191 13.63 22.82 31.92
C GLU A 191 13.76 21.61 32.86
N THR A 192 13.44 21.83 34.12
CA THR A 192 13.63 20.85 35.19
C THR A 192 12.62 19.70 35.17
N ASN A 193 11.48 19.87 34.49
CA ASN A 193 10.44 18.86 34.44
C ASN A 193 10.57 17.96 33.19
N ASN A 194 10.89 16.68 33.40
CA ASN A 194 11.08 15.72 32.32
C ASN A 194 9.82 15.48 31.48
N GLU A 195 8.61 15.54 32.07
CA GLU A 195 7.36 15.38 31.32
C GLU A 195 7.11 16.55 30.37
N VAL A 196 7.52 17.76 30.77
CA VAL A 196 7.48 18.94 29.89
C VAL A 196 8.51 18.82 28.78
N ARG A 197 9.74 18.39 29.09
CA ARG A 197 10.78 18.17 28.07
C ARG A 197 10.38 17.09 27.06
N LEU A 198 9.77 16.01 27.54
CA LEU A 198 9.26 14.93 26.70
C LEU A 198 8.17 15.44 25.75
N ALA A 199 7.13 16.11 26.28
CA ALA A 199 6.08 16.68 25.43
C ALA A 199 6.63 17.72 24.44
N ALA A 200 7.66 18.48 24.84
CA ALA A 200 8.29 19.48 23.99
C ALA A 200 9.11 18.88 22.84
N ILE A 201 9.89 17.82 23.11
CA ILE A 201 10.69 17.18 22.05
C ILE A 201 9.81 16.42 21.07
N THR A 202 8.72 15.80 21.54
CA THR A 202 7.70 15.20 20.68
C THR A 202 7.03 16.26 19.80
N ALA A 203 6.54 17.35 20.40
CA ALA A 203 5.92 18.44 19.65
C ALA A 203 6.89 19.14 18.67
N LEU A 204 8.19 19.20 19.00
CA LEU A 204 9.20 19.67 18.05
C LEU A 204 9.27 18.73 16.84
N GLY A 205 9.30 17.41 17.06
CA GLY A 205 9.25 16.43 15.98
C GLY A 205 8.00 16.53 15.11
N ASP A 206 6.83 16.83 15.69
CA ASP A 206 5.56 17.02 14.95
C ASP A 206 5.49 18.36 14.19
N SER A 207 6.29 19.34 14.59
CA SER A 207 6.29 20.69 13.99
C SER A 207 7.34 20.90 12.90
N LEU A 208 8.15 19.88 12.59
CA LEU A 208 9.25 20.00 11.64
C LEU A 208 8.80 20.53 10.28
N GLU A 209 7.75 19.97 9.68
CA GLU A 209 7.30 20.38 8.34
C GLU A 209 6.97 21.89 8.22
N PHE A 210 6.57 22.54 9.31
CA PHE A 210 6.16 23.96 9.33
C PHE A 210 7.33 24.92 9.56
N VAL A 211 8.43 24.43 10.11
CA VAL A 211 9.62 25.23 10.44
C VAL A 211 10.66 25.17 9.32
N ALA A 212 10.27 24.78 8.10
CA ALA A 212 11.16 24.74 6.94
C ALA A 212 11.84 26.09 6.64
N ASN A 213 11.12 27.21 6.83
CA ASN A 213 11.71 28.54 6.70
C ASN A 213 12.74 28.83 7.80
N ASN A 214 12.51 28.34 9.02
CA ASN A 214 13.47 28.45 10.12
C ASN A 214 14.71 27.60 9.85
N PHE A 215 14.54 26.40 9.30
CA PHE A 215 15.65 25.54 8.90
C PHE A 215 16.51 26.15 7.79
N LYS A 216 15.95 26.98 6.89
CA LYS A 216 16.73 27.76 5.92
C LYS A 216 17.61 28.81 6.60
N ASN A 217 17.23 29.34 7.77
CA ASN A 217 18.02 30.27 8.55
C ASN A 217 19.06 29.52 9.40
N GLU A 218 20.34 29.74 9.11
CA GLU A 218 21.44 29.05 9.79
C GLU A 218 21.44 29.22 11.32
N GLY A 219 21.10 30.42 11.83
CA GLY A 219 21.09 30.67 13.27
C GLY A 219 20.02 29.88 14.01
N GLU A 220 18.80 29.84 13.44
CA GLU A 220 17.66 29.11 14.00
C GLU A 220 17.87 27.60 13.86
N ARG A 221 18.33 27.15 12.68
CA ARG A 221 18.69 25.74 12.45
C ARG A 221 19.75 25.25 13.44
N ASN A 222 20.82 26.01 13.64
CA ASN A 222 21.87 25.69 14.63
C ASN A 222 21.28 25.53 16.03
N TYR A 223 20.33 26.38 16.39
CA TYR A 223 19.70 26.37 17.69
C TYR A 223 18.81 25.15 17.91
N ILE A 224 18.00 24.78 16.91
CA ILE A 224 17.18 23.56 16.93
C ILE A 224 18.09 22.35 17.08
N MET A 225 19.10 22.23 16.21
CA MET A 225 20.01 21.09 16.22
C MET A 225 20.77 20.97 17.54
N GLN A 226 21.18 22.08 18.14
CA GLN A 226 21.81 22.06 19.46
C GLN A 226 20.86 21.46 20.51
N VAL A 227 19.61 21.93 20.60
CA VAL A 227 18.66 21.47 21.61
C VAL A 227 18.30 20.00 21.42
N VAL A 228 18.11 19.55 20.18
CA VAL A 228 17.84 18.14 19.88
C VAL A 228 19.06 17.28 20.24
N CYS A 229 20.27 17.67 19.84
CA CYS A 229 21.50 16.94 20.18
C CYS A 229 21.71 16.85 21.70
N GLU A 230 21.49 17.95 22.45
CA GLU A 230 21.57 17.92 23.92
C GLU A 230 20.51 17.00 24.54
N ALA A 231 19.31 16.91 23.95
CA ALA A 231 18.24 16.03 24.41
C ALA A 231 18.54 14.54 24.18
N THR A 232 19.29 14.17 23.13
CA THR A 232 19.77 12.78 22.92
C THR A 232 20.69 12.29 24.04
N GLN A 233 21.27 13.21 24.83
CA GLN A 233 22.16 12.92 25.94
C GLN A 233 21.49 13.15 27.31
N ALA A 234 20.15 13.27 27.36
CA ALA A 234 19.42 13.43 28.62
C ALA A 234 19.50 12.15 29.49
N ASP A 235 19.40 12.28 30.81
CA ASP A 235 19.42 11.11 31.70
C ASP A 235 18.13 10.25 31.60
N ASP A 236 17.01 10.84 31.17
CA ASP A 236 15.72 10.15 31.00
C ASP A 236 15.64 9.54 29.59
N THR A 237 15.51 8.21 29.52
CA THR A 237 15.50 7.48 28.25
C THR A 237 14.33 7.87 27.35
N ARG A 238 13.18 8.28 27.90
CA ARG A 238 12.03 8.73 27.10
C ARG A 238 12.34 10.02 26.35
N ILE A 239 13.13 10.91 26.95
CA ILE A 239 13.60 12.14 26.28
C ILE A 239 14.62 11.78 25.19
N GLN A 240 15.52 10.82 25.44
CA GLN A 240 16.43 10.33 24.41
C GLN A 240 15.66 9.75 23.22
N GLN A 241 14.65 8.92 23.46
CA GLN A 241 13.78 8.35 22.43
C GLN A 241 13.09 9.47 21.62
N GLY A 242 12.44 10.42 22.29
CA GLY A 242 11.82 11.56 21.60
C GLY A 242 12.81 12.40 20.79
N ALA A 243 14.05 12.56 21.27
CA ALA A 243 15.10 13.29 20.57
C ALA A 243 15.64 12.55 19.35
N PHE A 244 15.88 11.24 19.43
CA PHE A 244 16.28 10.44 18.27
C PHE A 244 15.15 10.35 17.24
N GLY A 245 13.90 10.16 17.65
CA GLY A 245 12.76 10.23 16.73
C GLY A 245 12.66 11.59 16.01
N CYS A 246 12.92 12.68 16.73
CA CYS A 246 13.03 14.02 16.13
C CYS A 246 14.21 14.12 15.15
N LEU A 247 15.38 13.57 15.48
CA LEU A 247 16.53 13.54 14.56
C LEU A 247 16.24 12.75 13.28
N ASN A 248 15.55 11.62 13.37
CA ASN A 248 15.21 10.79 12.20
C ASN A 248 14.32 11.60 11.25
N ARG A 249 13.29 12.27 11.77
CA ARG A 249 12.44 13.18 10.98
C ARG A 249 13.22 14.36 10.41
N ILE A 250 14.15 14.96 11.18
CA ILE A 250 15.01 16.04 10.67
C ILE A 250 15.86 15.54 9.51
N MET A 251 16.43 14.34 9.59
CA MET A 251 17.23 13.76 8.52
C MET A 251 16.40 13.56 7.25
N GLY A 252 15.22 12.93 7.35
CA GLY A 252 14.34 12.69 6.20
C GLY A 252 13.83 13.98 5.54
N ILE A 253 13.54 15.04 6.31
CA ILE A 253 12.99 16.29 5.75
C ILE A 253 14.11 17.25 5.29
N TYR A 254 15.25 17.28 5.98
CA TYR A 254 16.28 18.32 5.84
C TYR A 254 17.68 17.79 5.54
N TYR A 255 17.80 16.64 4.87
CA TYR A 255 19.06 16.02 4.46
C TYR A 255 20.09 17.03 3.90
N ASP A 256 19.66 17.91 2.99
CA ASP A 256 20.49 18.95 2.34
C ASP A 256 21.20 19.91 3.33
N ASN A 257 20.71 20.00 4.57
CA ASN A 257 21.29 20.87 5.59
C ASN A 257 22.13 20.11 6.62
N MET A 258 22.21 18.78 6.55
CA MET A 258 22.74 17.95 7.64
C MET A 258 24.26 17.81 7.66
N ARG A 259 24.96 18.13 6.56
CA ARG A 259 26.41 17.90 6.44
C ARG A 259 27.23 18.45 7.61
N PHE A 260 27.00 19.70 7.99
CA PHE A 260 27.72 20.31 9.10
C PHE A 260 27.46 19.59 10.42
N TYR A 261 26.21 19.25 10.73
CA TYR A 261 25.84 18.59 12.00
C TYR A 261 26.31 17.14 12.04
N MET A 262 26.30 16.46 10.89
CA MET A 262 26.83 15.10 10.74
C MET A 262 28.31 15.04 11.13
N GLU A 263 29.13 15.92 10.54
CA GLU A 263 30.57 15.98 10.82
C GLU A 263 30.88 16.43 12.26
N LYS A 264 30.01 17.24 12.88
CA LYS A 264 30.28 17.86 14.19
C LYS A 264 29.79 17.04 15.37
N ALA A 265 28.64 16.38 15.26
CA ALA A 265 27.99 15.76 16.41
C ALA A 265 27.20 14.49 16.05
N LEU A 266 26.35 14.52 15.03
CA LEU A 266 25.35 13.45 14.81
C LEU A 266 26.01 12.09 14.61
N PHE A 267 27.11 12.03 13.84
CA PHE A 267 27.85 10.79 13.63
C PHE A 267 28.25 10.09 14.93
N GLY A 268 28.82 10.84 15.89
CA GLY A 268 29.22 10.27 17.18
C GLY A 268 28.04 9.95 18.09
N LEU A 269 27.02 10.82 18.09
CA LEU A 269 25.81 10.64 18.93
C LEU A 269 25.01 9.41 18.52
N THR A 270 24.83 9.17 17.23
CA THR A 270 24.04 8.04 16.73
C THR A 270 24.78 6.72 16.92
N ILE A 271 26.09 6.68 16.74
CA ILE A 271 26.90 5.48 17.09
C ILE A 271 26.79 5.17 18.58
N LEU A 272 26.81 6.18 19.46
CA LEU A 272 26.59 5.99 20.89
C LEU A 272 25.18 5.48 21.17
N GLY A 273 24.17 6.06 20.50
CA GLY A 273 22.77 5.64 20.58
C GLY A 273 22.57 4.18 20.19
N MET A 274 23.18 3.71 19.10
CA MET A 274 23.10 2.31 18.67
C MET A 274 23.67 1.31 19.69
N LYS A 275 24.55 1.78 20.59
CA LYS A 275 25.16 0.99 21.67
C LYS A 275 24.49 1.21 23.02
N ASN A 276 23.37 1.93 23.05
CA ASN A 276 22.64 2.22 24.28
C ASN A 276 22.07 0.92 24.87
N PRO A 277 22.12 0.73 26.20
CA PRO A 277 21.49 -0.41 26.85
C PRO A 277 19.95 -0.39 26.78
N ASP A 278 19.33 0.77 26.61
CA ASP A 278 17.89 0.90 26.34
C ASP A 278 17.61 0.55 24.88
N GLU A 279 16.84 -0.52 24.67
CA GLU A 279 16.61 -1.07 23.33
C GLU A 279 15.88 -0.10 22.40
N ASP A 280 14.92 0.68 22.92
CA ASP A 280 14.16 1.64 22.12
C ASP A 280 15.03 2.81 21.65
N VAL A 281 15.96 3.28 22.50
CA VAL A 281 16.96 4.28 22.07
C VAL A 281 17.89 3.69 21.00
N ALA A 282 18.34 2.45 21.18
CA ALA A 282 19.19 1.78 20.20
C ALA A 282 18.47 1.58 18.86
N LYS A 283 17.19 1.17 18.88
CA LYS A 283 16.32 1.05 17.69
C LYS A 283 16.23 2.37 16.96
N LEU A 284 15.93 3.47 17.66
CA LEU A 284 15.80 4.79 17.03
C LEU A 284 17.12 5.32 16.46
N ALA A 285 18.26 4.98 17.06
CA ALA A 285 19.57 5.33 16.52
C ALA A 285 20.00 4.46 15.32
N VAL A 286 19.56 3.20 15.26
CA VAL A 286 19.66 2.36 14.05
C VAL A 286 18.77 2.94 12.95
N GLU A 287 17.53 3.31 13.29
CA GLU A 287 16.56 3.92 12.40
C GLU A 287 17.07 5.22 11.77
N PHE A 288 17.82 6.03 12.51
CA PHE A 288 18.51 7.21 11.95
C PHE A 288 19.35 6.84 10.72
N TRP A 289 20.08 5.74 10.78
CA TRP A 289 20.92 5.28 9.68
C TRP A 289 20.12 4.60 8.57
N SER A 290 19.00 3.95 8.90
CA SER A 290 18.02 3.51 7.89
C SER A 290 17.53 4.72 7.08
N THR A 291 17.07 5.79 7.75
CA THR A 291 16.63 7.03 7.10
C THR A 291 17.72 7.68 6.25
N VAL A 292 18.98 7.70 6.72
CA VAL A 292 20.11 8.19 5.91
C VAL A 292 20.25 7.37 4.62
N CYS A 293 20.16 6.04 4.70
CA CYS A 293 20.28 5.18 3.53
C CYS A 293 19.10 5.35 2.57
N GLU A 294 17.86 5.43 3.07
CA GLU A 294 16.66 5.66 2.26
C GLU A 294 16.74 6.98 1.48
N GLU A 295 17.11 8.08 2.14
CA GLU A 295 17.31 9.37 1.46
C GLU A 295 18.43 9.29 0.43
N GLU A 296 19.55 8.62 0.75
CA GLU A 296 20.68 8.50 -0.17
C GLU A 296 20.35 7.64 -1.40
N ILE A 297 19.60 6.55 -1.23
CA ILE A 297 19.11 5.71 -2.34
C ILE A 297 18.15 6.52 -3.22
N ALA A 298 17.17 7.21 -2.62
CA ALA A 298 16.21 8.03 -3.36
C ALA A 298 16.90 9.16 -4.15
N ILE A 299 17.89 9.84 -3.54
CA ILE A 299 18.68 10.88 -4.22
C ILE A 299 19.51 10.28 -5.36
N GLU A 300 20.07 9.09 -5.21
CA GLU A 300 20.82 8.41 -6.27
C GLU A 300 19.92 8.06 -7.46
N ASP A 301 18.74 7.51 -7.21
CA ASP A 301 17.74 7.18 -8.23
C ASP A 301 17.21 8.43 -8.96
N GLU A 302 16.86 9.48 -8.21
CA GLU A 302 16.43 10.76 -8.77
C GLU A 302 17.53 11.37 -9.64
N ASN A 303 18.77 11.39 -9.15
CA ASN A 303 19.91 11.92 -9.91
C ASN A 303 20.23 11.09 -11.16
N ALA A 304 19.95 9.78 -11.15
CA ALA A 304 20.12 8.91 -12.31
C ALA A 304 19.06 9.18 -13.41
N SER A 305 17.86 9.63 -13.03
CA SER A 305 16.75 9.94 -13.96
C SER A 305 16.87 11.30 -14.66
N VAL A 306 17.76 12.17 -14.17
CA VAL A 306 17.89 13.56 -14.61
C VAL A 306 18.95 13.73 -15.70
N GLU A 307 18.61 14.43 -16.80
CA GLU A 307 19.54 14.64 -17.92
C GLU A 307 20.59 15.76 -17.68
N SER A 308 20.31 16.68 -16.76
CA SER A 308 21.12 17.89 -16.51
C SER A 308 21.70 17.92 -15.10
N SER A 309 23.00 18.21 -14.98
CA SER A 309 23.67 18.38 -13.68
C SER A 309 23.05 19.46 -12.79
N ASP A 310 22.38 20.46 -13.39
CA ASP A 310 21.77 21.57 -12.64
C ASP A 310 20.49 21.17 -11.90
N GLN A 311 19.93 20.00 -12.23
CA GLN A 311 18.74 19.42 -11.61
C GLN A 311 19.09 18.35 -10.56
N MET A 312 20.38 18.03 -10.37
CA MET A 312 20.80 17.03 -9.39
C MET A 312 20.62 17.56 -7.96
N ARG A 313 20.07 16.71 -7.08
CA ARG A 313 20.01 16.95 -5.64
C ARG A 313 21.38 16.77 -5.00
N SER A 314 21.58 17.44 -3.87
CA SER A 314 22.83 17.32 -3.12
C SER A 314 22.96 15.91 -2.54
N PHE A 315 24.13 15.30 -2.71
CA PHE A 315 24.43 13.96 -2.22
C PHE A 315 25.74 13.95 -1.44
N TYR A 316 25.69 13.59 -0.15
CA TYR A 316 26.83 13.74 0.77
C TYR A 316 27.56 12.44 1.11
N ASN A 317 27.04 11.28 0.72
CA ASN A 317 27.64 9.97 0.98
C ASN A 317 27.84 9.69 2.48
N PHE A 318 26.93 10.12 3.35
CA PHE A 318 26.99 9.88 4.79
C PHE A 318 27.10 8.39 5.11
N ALA A 319 26.27 7.53 4.49
CA ALA A 319 26.33 6.09 4.73
C ALA A 319 27.71 5.53 4.36
N ARG A 320 28.20 5.87 3.16
CA ARG A 320 29.52 5.41 2.68
C ARG A 320 30.67 5.86 3.58
N VAL A 321 30.65 7.10 4.08
CA VAL A 321 31.67 7.64 4.99
C VAL A 321 31.61 6.96 6.35
N ALA A 322 30.40 6.66 6.84
CA ALA A 322 30.14 6.08 8.15
C ALA A 322 30.32 4.56 8.22
N ALA A 323 30.37 3.87 7.07
CA ALA A 323 30.32 2.42 6.95
C ALA A 323 31.31 1.68 7.87
N ASN A 324 32.54 2.19 8.03
CA ASN A 324 33.57 1.55 8.86
C ASN A 324 33.25 1.54 10.36
N GLU A 325 32.38 2.42 10.83
CA GLU A 325 31.99 2.49 12.24
C GLU A 325 30.58 1.93 12.47
N VAL A 326 29.65 2.17 11.54
CA VAL A 326 28.24 1.79 11.68
C VAL A 326 28.01 0.32 11.35
N VAL A 327 28.56 -0.19 10.24
CA VAL A 327 28.34 -1.58 9.80
C VAL A 327 28.81 -2.60 10.85
N PRO A 328 29.99 -2.45 11.49
CA PRO A 328 30.39 -3.37 12.57
C PRO A 328 29.42 -3.37 13.76
N VAL A 329 28.79 -2.24 14.06
CA VAL A 329 27.78 -2.15 15.13
C VAL A 329 26.52 -2.89 14.71
N LEU A 330 26.01 -2.66 13.50
CA LEU A 330 24.86 -3.40 12.96
C LEU A 330 25.09 -4.91 13.01
N LEU A 331 26.26 -5.37 12.55
CA LEU A 331 26.63 -6.80 12.57
C LEU A 331 26.69 -7.36 13.99
N THR A 332 27.14 -6.56 14.97
CA THR A 332 27.10 -6.95 16.39
C THR A 332 25.66 -7.02 16.90
N LEU A 333 24.80 -6.07 16.51
CA LEU A 333 23.40 -6.04 16.91
C LEU A 333 22.59 -7.20 16.32
N LEU A 334 22.99 -7.75 15.17
CA LEU A 334 22.40 -8.98 14.63
C LEU A 334 22.50 -10.15 15.62
N THR A 335 23.52 -10.20 16.49
CA THR A 335 23.70 -11.26 17.51
C THR A 335 22.78 -11.12 18.73
N LYS A 336 21.82 -10.19 18.70
CA LYS A 336 20.86 -9.92 19.77
C LYS A 336 19.49 -10.53 19.48
N GLN A 337 19.44 -11.65 18.77
CA GLN A 337 18.21 -12.38 18.54
C GLN A 337 17.61 -12.84 19.88
N ASP A 338 16.28 -12.78 19.98
CA ASP A 338 15.52 -13.36 21.08
C ASP A 338 14.80 -14.61 20.55
N GLU A 339 15.02 -15.75 21.19
CA GLU A 339 14.42 -17.02 20.78
C GLU A 339 12.93 -17.14 21.14
N ASP A 340 12.48 -16.34 22.12
CA ASP A 340 11.10 -16.31 22.60
C ASP A 340 10.26 -15.21 21.90
N ALA A 341 10.90 -14.32 21.13
CA ALA A 341 10.21 -13.29 20.37
C ALA A 341 9.25 -13.89 19.33
N THR A 342 8.09 -13.25 19.17
CA THR A 342 7.12 -13.66 18.16
C THR A 342 7.58 -13.25 16.77
N ASP A 343 7.05 -13.92 15.73
CA ASP A 343 7.46 -13.67 14.35
C ASP A 343 7.13 -12.24 13.86
N ASP A 344 6.25 -11.49 14.53
CA ASP A 344 5.88 -10.10 14.20
C ASP A 344 6.58 -9.05 15.08
N GLU A 345 7.39 -9.45 16.06
CA GLU A 345 8.00 -8.50 16.99
C GLU A 345 9.14 -7.70 16.34
N TYR A 346 9.07 -6.37 16.38
CA TYR A 346 10.13 -5.49 15.88
C TYR A 346 11.22 -5.26 16.94
N ASN A 347 12.17 -6.19 17.02
CA ASN A 347 13.29 -6.16 17.95
C ASN A 347 14.56 -5.53 17.34
N LEU A 348 15.57 -5.28 18.19
CA LEU A 348 16.82 -4.62 17.76
C LEU A 348 17.59 -5.39 16.69
N ALA A 349 17.61 -6.72 16.72
CA ALA A 349 18.28 -7.54 15.70
C ALA A 349 17.62 -7.39 14.33
N ARG A 350 16.28 -7.34 14.28
CA ARG A 350 15.52 -7.09 13.04
C ARG A 350 15.70 -5.67 12.51
N ALA A 351 15.72 -4.67 13.39
CA ALA A 351 16.05 -3.29 12.99
C ALA A 351 17.47 -3.21 12.40
N ALA A 352 18.44 -3.88 13.01
CA ALA A 352 19.81 -3.94 12.50
C ALA A 352 19.91 -4.68 11.15
N TYR A 353 19.14 -5.75 10.96
CA TYR A 353 19.06 -6.48 9.70
C TYR A 353 18.51 -5.61 8.57
N GLN A 354 17.39 -4.91 8.79
CA GLN A 354 16.82 -3.99 7.80
C GLN A 354 17.77 -2.83 7.47
N CYS A 355 18.38 -2.22 8.49
CA CYS A 355 19.37 -1.16 8.30
C CYS A 355 20.58 -1.66 7.50
N LEU A 356 21.03 -2.91 7.71
CA LEU A 356 22.12 -3.51 6.95
C LEU A 356 21.76 -3.73 5.47
N GLN A 357 20.52 -4.14 5.18
CA GLN A 357 20.02 -4.24 3.79
C GLN A 357 20.03 -2.88 3.09
N LEU A 358 19.51 -1.84 3.75
CA LEU A 358 19.52 -0.47 3.23
C LEU A 358 20.95 0.04 3.01
N TYR A 359 21.86 -0.24 3.94
CA TYR A 359 23.28 0.06 3.78
C TYR A 359 23.85 -0.62 2.54
N SER A 360 23.50 -1.88 2.29
CA SER A 360 23.97 -2.64 1.14
C SER A 360 23.57 -2.00 -0.18
N GLN A 361 22.32 -1.52 -0.27
CA GLN A 361 21.80 -0.77 -1.41
C GLN A 361 22.52 0.59 -1.55
N ALA A 362 22.64 1.36 -0.47
CA ALA A 362 23.20 2.71 -0.50
C ALA A 362 24.73 2.77 -0.81
N ILE A 363 25.52 1.79 -0.34
CA ILE A 363 27.00 1.85 -0.48
C ILE A 363 27.57 0.78 -1.42
N THR A 364 26.71 -0.11 -1.92
CA THR A 364 26.99 -1.17 -2.89
C THR A 364 28.23 -1.99 -2.52
N ALA A 365 29.21 -2.11 -3.41
CA ALA A 365 30.39 -2.97 -3.24
C ALA A 365 31.21 -2.66 -1.96
N THR A 366 31.08 -1.47 -1.38
CA THR A 366 31.81 -1.07 -0.16
C THR A 366 31.44 -1.91 1.05
N ILE A 367 30.20 -2.43 1.11
CA ILE A 367 29.71 -3.22 2.24
C ILE A 367 30.29 -4.64 2.30
N ILE A 368 30.76 -5.16 1.17
CA ILE A 368 31.07 -6.58 1.01
C ILE A 368 32.18 -7.00 1.98
N ASN A 369 33.30 -6.28 2.01
CA ASN A 369 34.47 -6.66 2.83
C ASN A 369 34.17 -6.74 4.33
N PRO A 370 33.59 -5.71 4.99
CA PRO A 370 33.31 -5.80 6.43
C PRO A 370 32.31 -6.91 6.76
N VAL A 371 31.31 -7.15 5.89
CA VAL A 371 30.34 -8.23 6.09
C VAL A 371 31.00 -9.60 5.92
N LEU A 372 31.78 -9.83 4.86
CA LEU A 372 32.47 -11.11 4.67
C LEU A 372 33.45 -11.42 5.80
N GLN A 373 34.17 -10.42 6.33
CA GLN A 373 35.02 -10.61 7.51
C GLN A 373 34.23 -11.09 8.73
N PHE A 374 33.04 -10.54 8.95
CA PHE A 374 32.16 -10.98 10.03
C PHE A 374 31.58 -12.38 9.78
N VAL A 375 31.17 -12.69 8.54
CA VAL A 375 30.67 -14.01 8.16
C VAL A 375 31.73 -15.07 8.38
N GLU A 376 32.95 -14.87 7.86
CA GLU A 376 34.07 -15.81 8.01
C GLU A 376 34.44 -16.06 9.48
N ALA A 377 34.34 -15.04 10.33
CA ALA A 377 34.65 -15.13 11.75
C ALA A 377 33.58 -15.92 12.54
N ASN A 378 32.31 -15.86 12.13
CA ASN A 378 31.18 -16.29 12.97
C ASN A 378 30.43 -17.52 12.47
N LEU A 379 30.54 -17.88 11.18
CA LEU A 379 29.76 -18.96 10.56
C LEU A 379 29.95 -20.34 11.22
N ARG A 380 31.09 -20.54 11.91
CA ARG A 380 31.41 -21.80 12.64
C ARG A 380 31.48 -21.61 14.15
N SER A 381 30.91 -20.53 14.68
CA SER A 381 30.86 -20.28 16.12
C SER A 381 30.09 -21.39 16.84
N GLU A 382 30.45 -21.69 18.09
CA GLU A 382 29.68 -22.61 18.93
C GLU A 382 28.32 -22.00 19.31
N ASP A 383 28.25 -20.68 19.42
CA ASP A 383 27.03 -19.94 19.73
C ASP A 383 26.18 -19.73 18.46
N TRP A 384 24.92 -20.16 18.52
CA TRP A 384 24.00 -20.11 17.39
C TRP A 384 23.65 -18.67 16.99
N HIS A 385 23.62 -17.71 17.92
CA HIS A 385 23.36 -16.29 17.62
C HIS A 385 24.37 -15.75 16.61
N ASN A 386 25.64 -16.15 16.73
CA ASN A 386 26.71 -15.74 15.83
C ASN A 386 26.60 -16.44 14.46
N ARG A 387 26.26 -17.73 14.43
CA ARG A 387 26.04 -18.45 13.18
C ARG A 387 24.85 -17.89 12.40
N ASP A 388 23.75 -17.63 13.11
CA ASP A 388 22.54 -17.02 12.57
C ASP A 388 22.80 -15.59 12.06
N ALA A 389 23.50 -14.77 12.84
CA ALA A 389 23.89 -13.43 12.42
C ALA A 389 24.80 -13.45 11.18
N ALA A 390 25.69 -14.45 11.06
CA ALA A 390 26.56 -14.61 9.90
C ALA A 390 25.76 -14.94 8.62
N VAL A 391 24.84 -15.92 8.66
CA VAL A 391 24.02 -16.24 7.48
C VAL A 391 23.10 -15.09 7.12
N SER A 392 22.48 -14.45 8.12
CA SER A 392 21.62 -13.27 7.94
C SER A 392 22.39 -12.11 7.31
N ALA A 393 23.59 -11.78 7.81
CA ALA A 393 24.40 -10.71 7.24
C ALA A 393 24.78 -10.98 5.77
N PHE A 394 25.04 -12.25 5.42
CA PHE A 394 25.28 -12.64 4.03
C PHE A 394 24.03 -12.41 3.16
N GLY A 395 22.85 -12.86 3.60
CA GLY A 395 21.59 -12.65 2.90
C GLY A 395 21.18 -11.18 2.76
N ALA A 396 21.50 -10.36 3.78
CA ALA A 396 21.22 -8.93 3.79
C ALA A 396 21.93 -8.19 2.66
N ILE A 397 23.15 -8.59 2.30
CA ILE A 397 23.97 -7.91 1.28
C ILE A 397 23.78 -8.44 -0.15
N MET A 398 22.84 -9.36 -0.36
CA MET A 398 22.55 -9.89 -1.71
C MET A 398 21.93 -8.84 -2.64
N GLU A 399 21.43 -7.75 -2.08
CA GLU A 399 20.81 -6.65 -2.82
C GLU A 399 21.65 -5.38 -2.67
N GLY A 400 21.87 -4.65 -3.75
CA GLY A 400 22.69 -3.44 -3.79
C GLY A 400 23.98 -3.58 -4.60
N PRO A 401 24.95 -4.43 -4.20
CA PRO A 401 26.16 -4.64 -4.97
C PRO A 401 25.88 -5.23 -6.36
N GLU A 402 26.72 -4.89 -7.34
CA GLU A 402 26.59 -5.43 -8.69
C GLU A 402 26.68 -6.97 -8.69
N GLU A 403 25.78 -7.62 -9.42
CA GLU A 403 25.69 -9.08 -9.53
C GLU A 403 27.04 -9.72 -9.90
N LYS A 404 27.80 -9.11 -10.82
CA LYS A 404 29.13 -9.59 -11.24
C LYS A 404 30.16 -9.66 -10.10
N VAL A 405 30.00 -8.83 -9.08
CA VAL A 405 30.86 -8.83 -7.89
C VAL A 405 30.39 -9.90 -6.90
N LEU A 406 29.08 -10.10 -6.76
CA LEU A 406 28.48 -11.11 -5.88
C LEU A 406 28.65 -12.53 -6.41
N GLU A 407 28.53 -12.76 -7.72
CA GLU A 407 28.55 -14.08 -8.35
C GLU A 407 29.72 -14.99 -7.88
N PRO A 408 31.01 -14.57 -7.91
CA PRO A 408 32.09 -15.42 -7.43
C PRO A 408 32.03 -15.70 -5.93
N ILE A 409 31.53 -14.76 -5.14
CA ILE A 409 31.38 -14.88 -3.67
C ILE A 409 30.28 -15.91 -3.37
N VAL A 410 29.13 -15.79 -4.05
CA VAL A 410 28.00 -16.72 -3.94
C VAL A 410 28.42 -18.12 -4.35
N LYS A 411 29.13 -18.29 -5.47
CA LYS A 411 29.63 -19.61 -5.91
C LYS A 411 30.50 -20.31 -4.86
N GLN A 412 31.29 -19.54 -4.11
CA GLN A 412 32.12 -20.07 -3.04
C GLN A 412 31.31 -20.39 -1.76
N ALA A 413 30.35 -19.54 -1.41
CA ALA A 413 29.57 -19.67 -0.17
C ALA A 413 28.42 -20.69 -0.28
N LEU A 414 27.85 -20.89 -1.46
CA LEU A 414 26.62 -21.66 -1.67
C LEU A 414 26.68 -23.10 -1.11
N PRO A 415 27.75 -23.90 -1.33
CA PRO A 415 27.83 -25.24 -0.73
C PRO A 415 27.81 -25.21 0.80
N ILE A 416 28.39 -24.17 1.41
CA ILE A 416 28.41 -24.00 2.87
C ILE A 416 27.03 -23.62 3.36
N LEU A 417 26.36 -22.66 2.70
CA LEU A 417 24.98 -22.26 3.04
C LEU A 417 24.01 -23.45 2.93
N ILE A 418 24.10 -24.26 1.87
CA ILE A 418 23.28 -25.48 1.74
C ILE A 418 23.54 -26.42 2.92
N SER A 419 24.80 -26.59 3.36
CA SER A 419 25.10 -27.42 4.53
C SER A 419 24.56 -26.87 5.85
N MET A 420 24.32 -25.55 5.94
CA MET A 420 23.77 -24.90 7.13
C MET A 420 22.28 -25.19 7.34
N MET A 421 21.58 -25.70 6.32
CA MET A 421 20.23 -26.26 6.47
C MET A 421 20.18 -27.47 7.42
N ASP A 422 21.34 -28.08 7.71
CA ASP A 422 21.49 -29.18 8.65
C ASP A 422 22.02 -28.75 10.03
N ASP A 423 22.02 -27.44 10.37
CA ASP A 423 22.47 -26.95 11.70
C ASP A 423 21.69 -27.60 12.87
N SER A 424 22.21 -27.47 14.09
CA SER A 424 21.48 -27.86 15.31
C SER A 424 20.38 -26.87 15.72
N SER A 425 20.56 -25.58 15.44
CA SER A 425 19.62 -24.52 15.79
C SER A 425 18.57 -24.34 14.71
N LEU A 426 17.31 -24.19 15.13
CA LEU A 426 16.20 -23.93 14.22
C LEU A 426 16.29 -22.54 13.59
N GLN A 427 16.72 -21.54 14.37
CA GLN A 427 16.91 -20.16 13.93
C GLN A 427 17.95 -20.08 12.81
N VAL A 428 19.11 -20.72 13.00
CA VAL A 428 20.17 -20.77 11.97
C VAL A 428 19.64 -21.37 10.66
N LYS A 429 18.84 -22.44 10.74
CA LYS A 429 18.25 -23.06 9.54
C LYS A 429 17.24 -22.16 8.84
N ASP A 430 16.40 -21.48 9.61
CA ASP A 430 15.38 -20.58 9.07
C ASP A 430 16.02 -19.39 8.33
N SER A 431 16.97 -18.70 8.98
CA SER A 431 17.77 -17.63 8.39
C SER A 431 18.60 -18.10 7.20
N THR A 432 19.08 -19.35 7.23
CA THR A 432 19.76 -19.97 6.08
C THR A 432 18.79 -20.16 4.90
N ALA A 433 17.59 -20.70 5.14
CA ALA A 433 16.58 -20.88 4.09
C ALA A 433 16.20 -19.54 3.46
N TYR A 434 15.98 -18.51 4.28
CA TYR A 434 15.72 -17.16 3.81
C TYR A 434 16.91 -16.59 3.01
N THR A 435 18.13 -16.76 3.49
CA THR A 435 19.36 -16.35 2.78
C THR A 435 19.49 -17.05 1.42
N LEU A 436 19.17 -18.33 1.33
CA LEU A 436 19.17 -19.07 0.07
C LEU A 436 18.10 -18.54 -0.91
N GLY A 437 16.95 -18.11 -0.41
CA GLY A 437 15.93 -17.39 -1.19
C GLY A 437 16.46 -16.06 -1.74
N ARG A 438 17.16 -15.27 -0.91
CA ARG A 438 17.79 -13.99 -1.31
C ARG A 438 18.87 -14.20 -2.37
N VAL A 439 19.71 -15.23 -2.19
CA VAL A 439 20.73 -15.64 -3.17
C VAL A 439 20.07 -15.99 -4.51
N THR A 440 18.97 -16.75 -4.47
CA THR A 440 18.23 -17.15 -5.67
C THR A 440 17.62 -15.95 -6.37
N GLU A 441 17.01 -15.03 -5.61
CA GLU A 441 16.37 -13.83 -6.14
C GLU A 441 17.36 -12.89 -6.83
N ALA A 442 18.51 -12.64 -6.20
CA ALA A 442 19.45 -11.61 -6.64
C ALA A 442 20.58 -12.12 -7.55
N CYS A 443 20.96 -13.39 -7.46
CA CYS A 443 22.13 -13.96 -8.13
C CYS A 443 21.87 -15.41 -8.60
N SER A 444 20.72 -15.66 -9.23
CA SER A 444 20.34 -16.99 -9.74
C SER A 444 21.39 -17.63 -10.65
N GLU A 445 22.11 -16.83 -11.41
CA GLU A 445 23.17 -17.17 -12.35
C GLU A 445 24.38 -17.83 -11.67
N ALA A 446 24.57 -17.57 -10.38
CA ALA A 446 25.61 -18.20 -9.58
C ALA A 446 25.26 -19.66 -9.21
N ILE A 447 23.97 -20.04 -9.26
CA ILE A 447 23.48 -21.37 -8.92
C ILE A 447 23.55 -22.25 -10.17
N ASP A 448 24.60 -23.07 -10.25
CA ASP A 448 24.75 -24.06 -11.32
C ASP A 448 23.59 -25.08 -11.31
N PRO A 449 22.81 -25.18 -12.40
CA PRO A 449 21.66 -26.08 -12.50
C PRO A 449 21.98 -27.57 -12.33
N GLN A 450 23.20 -28.00 -12.64
CA GLN A 450 23.60 -29.41 -12.58
C GLN A 450 24.23 -29.75 -11.24
N GLN A 451 25.01 -28.83 -10.67
CA GLN A 451 25.78 -29.08 -9.45
C GLN A 451 25.04 -28.66 -8.18
N HIS A 452 24.43 -27.48 -8.16
CA HIS A 452 23.92 -26.86 -6.93
C HIS A 452 22.41 -27.00 -6.79
N LEU A 453 21.68 -26.79 -7.90
CA LEU A 453 20.21 -26.77 -7.89
C LEU A 453 19.57 -28.04 -7.30
N PRO A 454 20.01 -29.28 -7.62
CA PRO A 454 19.41 -30.49 -7.05
C PRO A 454 19.54 -30.53 -5.53
N THR A 455 20.72 -30.23 -5.00
CA THR A 455 20.99 -30.25 -3.56
C THR A 455 20.27 -29.13 -2.81
N LEU A 456 20.10 -27.97 -3.46
CA LEU A 456 19.37 -26.84 -2.90
C LEU A 456 17.88 -27.17 -2.77
N ILE A 457 17.26 -27.71 -3.83
CA ILE A 457 15.86 -28.15 -3.83
C ILE A 457 15.63 -29.21 -2.74
N GLU A 458 16.52 -30.20 -2.64
CA GLU A 458 16.43 -31.25 -1.61
C GLU A 458 16.50 -30.66 -0.19
N ALA A 459 17.44 -29.75 0.07
CA ALA A 459 17.60 -29.12 1.37
C ALA A 459 16.37 -28.28 1.77
N LEU A 460 15.80 -27.52 0.82
CA LEU A 460 14.60 -26.71 1.06
C LEU A 460 13.35 -27.56 1.32
N PHE A 461 13.12 -28.62 0.53
CA PHE A 461 12.01 -29.54 0.78
C PHE A 461 12.17 -30.29 2.11
N LYS A 462 13.38 -30.69 2.47
CA LYS A 462 13.67 -31.28 3.78
C LYS A 462 13.37 -30.28 4.90
N GLY A 463 13.76 -29.03 4.74
CA GLY A 463 13.45 -27.93 5.67
C GLY A 463 11.96 -27.76 5.87
N LEU A 464 11.21 -27.59 4.77
CA LEU A 464 9.74 -27.49 4.75
C LEU A 464 9.05 -28.64 5.48
N LEU A 465 9.55 -29.87 5.32
CA LEU A 465 9.01 -31.07 5.96
C LEU A 465 9.36 -31.20 7.45
N SER A 466 10.41 -30.51 7.90
CA SER A 466 11.00 -30.72 9.23
C SER A 466 10.42 -29.83 10.33
N SER A 467 10.00 -28.61 10.01
CA SER A 467 9.52 -27.64 10.99
C SER A 467 8.55 -26.64 10.36
N ALA A 468 7.42 -26.40 11.03
CA ALA A 468 6.46 -25.38 10.61
C ALA A 468 7.07 -23.96 10.62
N LYS A 469 7.97 -23.67 11.58
CA LYS A 469 8.62 -22.35 11.68
C LYS A 469 9.50 -22.03 10.47
N MET A 470 10.15 -23.03 9.87
CA MET A 470 11.00 -22.85 8.69
C MET A 470 10.22 -22.87 7.36
N ALA A 471 8.97 -23.32 7.39
CA ALA A 471 8.20 -23.53 6.17
C ALA A 471 8.05 -22.24 5.33
N PRO A 472 7.74 -21.06 5.91
CA PRO A 472 7.65 -19.82 5.14
C PRO A 472 8.93 -19.49 4.38
N SER A 473 10.09 -19.54 5.04
CA SER A 473 11.40 -19.27 4.43
C SER A 473 11.74 -20.29 3.33
N CYS A 474 11.48 -21.58 3.58
CA CYS A 474 11.70 -22.63 2.58
C CYS A 474 10.78 -22.47 1.37
N CYS A 475 9.50 -22.16 1.59
CA CYS A 475 8.52 -21.93 0.53
C CYS A 475 8.89 -20.70 -0.29
N TRP A 476 9.24 -19.58 0.33
CA TRP A 476 9.68 -18.38 -0.36
C TRP A 476 10.91 -18.63 -1.24
N ALA A 477 11.93 -19.35 -0.71
CA ALA A 477 13.09 -19.75 -1.50
C ALA A 477 12.73 -20.68 -2.68
N LEU A 478 11.80 -21.62 -2.48
CA LEU A 478 11.31 -22.50 -3.54
C LEU A 478 10.53 -21.74 -4.63
N MET A 479 9.75 -20.72 -4.26
CA MET A 479 9.05 -19.85 -5.22
C MET A 479 10.04 -19.04 -6.06
N ASN A 480 11.05 -18.42 -5.42
CA ASN A 480 12.11 -17.72 -6.14
C ASN A 480 12.86 -18.65 -7.10
N LEU A 481 13.11 -19.90 -6.70
CA LEU A 481 13.70 -20.91 -7.58
C LEU A 481 12.78 -21.20 -8.77
N ALA A 482 11.50 -21.39 -8.54
CA ALA A 482 10.52 -21.63 -9.60
C ALA A 482 10.48 -20.50 -10.63
N GLU A 483 10.48 -19.24 -10.19
CA GLU A 483 10.45 -18.08 -11.06
C GLU A 483 11.75 -17.90 -11.84
N ARG A 484 12.90 -17.95 -11.16
CA ARG A 484 14.22 -17.69 -11.77
C ARG A 484 14.65 -18.80 -12.72
N PHE A 485 14.21 -20.03 -12.50
CA PHE A 485 14.51 -21.19 -13.35
C PHE A 485 13.34 -21.61 -14.26
N ALA A 486 12.36 -20.73 -14.48
CA ALA A 486 11.21 -21.00 -15.37
C ALA A 486 11.62 -21.20 -16.85
N GLY A 487 12.75 -20.61 -17.27
CA GLY A 487 13.21 -20.63 -18.66
C GLY A 487 12.42 -19.68 -19.56
N GLU A 488 12.66 -19.76 -20.88
CA GLU A 488 11.95 -18.94 -21.85
C GLU A 488 10.50 -19.41 -22.06
N TYR A 489 9.59 -18.48 -22.33
CA TYR A 489 8.19 -18.81 -22.61
C TYR A 489 8.07 -19.76 -23.80
N GLY A 490 7.36 -20.87 -23.60
CA GLY A 490 7.17 -21.91 -24.62
C GLY A 490 8.32 -22.91 -24.75
N ALA A 491 9.35 -22.85 -23.89
CA ALA A 491 10.44 -23.82 -23.90
C ALA A 491 9.94 -25.25 -23.57
N PRO A 492 10.48 -26.31 -24.22
CA PRO A 492 10.10 -27.68 -23.94
C PRO A 492 10.56 -28.12 -22.54
N THR A 493 11.74 -27.68 -22.11
CA THR A 493 12.33 -28.02 -20.82
C THR A 493 12.94 -26.79 -20.17
N ASN A 494 12.98 -26.78 -18.85
CA ASN A 494 13.75 -25.84 -18.04
C ASN A 494 14.52 -26.61 -16.93
N PRO A 495 15.43 -25.96 -16.20
CA PRO A 495 16.21 -26.62 -15.15
C PRO A 495 15.40 -27.33 -14.06
N LEU A 496 14.14 -26.94 -13.84
CA LEU A 496 13.25 -27.57 -12.86
C LEU A 496 12.46 -28.76 -13.40
N THR A 497 12.42 -28.95 -14.72
CA THR A 497 11.67 -30.05 -15.37
C THR A 497 12.04 -31.43 -14.80
N PRO A 498 13.33 -31.77 -14.57
CA PRO A 498 13.70 -33.07 -13.97
C PRO A 498 13.23 -33.24 -12.52
N HIS A 499 12.97 -32.14 -11.82
CA HIS A 499 12.60 -32.11 -10.40
C HIS A 499 11.09 -31.93 -10.18
N PHE A 500 10.36 -31.49 -11.21
CA PHE A 500 8.97 -31.06 -11.14
C PHE A 500 8.05 -32.13 -10.53
N ASN A 501 8.07 -33.35 -11.04
CA ASN A 501 7.18 -34.42 -10.56
C ASN A 501 7.42 -34.77 -9.09
N ASN A 502 8.68 -34.78 -8.65
CA ASN A 502 9.03 -35.06 -7.26
C ASN A 502 8.60 -33.91 -6.35
N ALA A 503 8.79 -32.66 -6.78
CA ALA A 503 8.33 -31.47 -6.08
C ALA A 503 6.81 -31.49 -5.90
N VAL A 504 6.05 -31.73 -6.97
CA VAL A 504 4.58 -31.83 -6.94
C VAL A 504 4.13 -32.94 -5.99
N SER A 505 4.73 -34.13 -6.06
CA SER A 505 4.41 -35.24 -5.14
C SER A 505 4.64 -34.84 -3.68
N THR A 506 5.80 -34.23 -3.39
CA THR A 506 6.17 -33.82 -2.03
C THR A 506 5.19 -32.77 -1.48
N LEU A 507 4.83 -31.76 -2.27
CA LEU A 507 3.87 -30.72 -1.87
C LEU A 507 2.47 -31.29 -1.65
N LEU A 508 2.04 -32.24 -2.50
CA LEU A 508 0.76 -32.94 -2.31
C LEU A 508 0.74 -33.79 -1.04
N ASP A 509 1.85 -34.45 -0.70
CA ASP A 509 1.98 -35.26 0.52
C ASP A 509 1.94 -34.38 1.78
N VAL A 510 2.64 -33.24 1.77
CA VAL A 510 2.60 -32.24 2.87
C VAL A 510 1.19 -31.74 3.09
N THR A 511 0.53 -31.31 2.03
CA THR A 511 -0.81 -30.71 2.11
C THR A 511 -1.90 -31.73 2.46
N ALA A 512 -1.67 -33.03 2.23
CA ALA A 512 -2.60 -34.11 2.59
C ALA A 512 -2.56 -34.48 4.09
N ARG A 513 -1.52 -34.08 4.81
CA ARG A 513 -1.38 -34.38 6.24
C ARG A 513 -2.45 -33.66 7.07
N GLN A 514 -3.16 -34.42 7.90
CA GLN A 514 -4.16 -33.88 8.83
C GLN A 514 -3.52 -33.09 9.98
N ASP A 515 -2.30 -33.45 10.36
CA ASP A 515 -1.51 -32.80 11.41
C ASP A 515 -0.66 -31.64 10.91
N ALA A 516 -0.70 -31.33 9.60
CA ALA A 516 0.01 -30.18 9.06
C ALA A 516 -0.64 -28.88 9.53
N ASP A 517 0.21 -27.97 10.00
CA ASP A 517 -0.17 -26.61 10.34
C ASP A 517 -0.81 -25.92 9.13
N LEU A 518 -1.81 -25.08 9.40
CA LEU A 518 -2.56 -24.37 8.38
C LEU A 518 -1.65 -23.44 7.55
N SER A 519 -0.72 -22.73 8.19
CA SER A 519 0.25 -21.85 7.53
C SER A 519 1.16 -22.61 6.58
N VAL A 520 1.63 -23.80 6.98
CA VAL A 520 2.46 -24.69 6.16
C VAL A 520 1.68 -25.18 4.95
N ARG A 521 0.39 -25.53 5.12
CA ARG A 521 -0.48 -25.98 4.03
C ARG A 521 -0.68 -24.87 3.00
N THR A 522 -0.98 -23.66 3.45
CA THR A 522 -1.16 -22.49 2.58
C THR A 522 0.12 -22.19 1.80
N ALA A 523 1.27 -22.07 2.49
CA ALA A 523 2.55 -21.84 1.84
C ALA A 523 2.94 -22.94 0.85
N ALA A 524 2.65 -24.22 1.15
CA ALA A 524 2.93 -25.33 0.24
C ALA A 524 2.06 -25.26 -1.04
N TYR A 525 0.80 -24.83 -0.93
CA TYR A 525 -0.03 -24.60 -2.11
C TYR A 525 0.42 -23.38 -2.92
N GLU A 526 0.94 -22.33 -2.28
CA GLU A 526 1.57 -21.21 -2.98
C GLU A 526 2.80 -21.65 -3.78
N VAL A 527 3.68 -22.47 -3.19
CA VAL A 527 4.80 -23.08 -3.93
C VAL A 527 4.29 -23.90 -5.11
N LEU A 528 3.27 -24.74 -4.89
CA LEU A 528 2.70 -25.57 -5.96
C LEU A 528 2.14 -24.71 -7.10
N ASN A 529 1.47 -23.60 -6.76
CA ASN A 529 0.97 -22.62 -7.71
C ASN A 529 2.12 -22.06 -8.58
N VAL A 530 3.19 -21.53 -7.97
CA VAL A 530 4.32 -20.95 -8.72
C VAL A 530 5.04 -22.01 -9.56
N PHE A 531 5.22 -23.23 -9.05
CA PHE A 531 5.79 -24.33 -9.82
C PHE A 531 4.97 -24.65 -11.08
N VAL A 532 3.63 -24.64 -10.99
CA VAL A 532 2.75 -24.86 -12.14
C VAL A 532 2.88 -23.72 -13.15
N GLN A 533 2.91 -22.46 -12.70
CA GLN A 533 3.08 -21.31 -13.58
C GLN A 533 4.41 -21.38 -14.35
N SER A 534 5.49 -21.80 -13.67
CA SER A 534 6.83 -21.93 -14.23
C SER A 534 7.10 -23.28 -14.91
N ALA A 535 6.10 -24.15 -15.09
CA ALA A 535 6.30 -25.47 -15.69
C ALA A 535 6.64 -25.37 -17.19
N ALA A 536 7.62 -26.14 -17.68
CA ALA A 536 7.95 -26.22 -19.11
C ALA A 536 7.01 -27.19 -19.88
N GLY A 537 7.15 -27.23 -21.20
CA GLY A 537 6.30 -28.05 -22.08
C GLY A 537 6.24 -29.55 -21.72
N GLU A 538 7.36 -30.16 -21.34
CA GLU A 538 7.43 -31.58 -20.95
C GLU A 538 6.69 -31.89 -19.63
N SER A 539 6.47 -30.89 -18.77
CA SER A 539 5.73 -31.04 -17.52
C SER A 539 4.22 -30.91 -17.69
N LEU A 540 3.70 -30.53 -18.87
CA LEU A 540 2.26 -30.28 -19.07
C LEU A 540 1.40 -31.53 -18.81
N GLN A 541 1.89 -32.73 -19.13
CA GLN A 541 1.18 -33.97 -18.79
C GLN A 541 1.04 -34.12 -17.28
N ALA A 542 2.09 -33.85 -16.52
CA ALA A 542 2.04 -33.91 -15.05
C ALA A 542 1.11 -32.83 -14.48
N VAL A 543 1.05 -31.64 -15.09
CA VAL A 543 0.08 -30.59 -14.73
C VAL A 543 -1.36 -31.04 -15.00
N ALA A 544 -1.63 -31.76 -16.10
CA ALA A 544 -2.94 -32.33 -16.39
C ALA A 544 -3.33 -33.49 -15.45
N GLU A 545 -2.35 -34.26 -14.97
CA GLU A 545 -2.59 -35.27 -13.92
C GLU A 545 -2.88 -34.59 -12.58
N LEU A 546 -2.14 -33.53 -12.25
CA LEU A 546 -2.35 -32.71 -11.05
C LEU A 546 -3.75 -32.07 -11.03
N SER A 547 -4.26 -31.60 -12.17
CA SER A 547 -5.60 -31.01 -12.26
C SER A 547 -6.68 -31.96 -11.72
N ASN A 548 -6.59 -33.25 -12.03
CA ASN A 548 -7.52 -34.26 -11.53
C ASN A 548 -7.49 -34.38 -10.00
N VAL A 549 -6.31 -34.24 -9.39
CA VAL A 549 -6.11 -34.30 -7.94
C VAL A 549 -6.68 -33.06 -7.28
N ILE A 550 -6.37 -31.87 -7.79
CA ILE A 550 -6.84 -30.59 -7.23
C ILE A 550 -8.35 -30.48 -7.33
N ILE A 551 -8.95 -30.81 -8.47
CA ILE A 551 -10.41 -30.83 -8.64
C ILE A 551 -11.05 -31.82 -7.66
N LYS A 552 -10.47 -33.01 -7.48
CA LYS A 552 -10.98 -33.99 -6.51
C LYS A 552 -10.93 -33.46 -5.08
N ARG A 553 -9.82 -32.86 -4.65
CA ARG A 553 -9.70 -32.26 -3.32
C ARG A 553 -10.72 -31.14 -3.13
N LEU A 554 -10.94 -30.33 -4.16
CA LEU A 554 -11.94 -29.26 -4.14
C LEU A 554 -13.36 -29.82 -3.98
N GLU A 555 -13.72 -30.87 -4.71
CA GLU A 555 -15.00 -31.60 -4.57
C GLU A 555 -15.19 -32.15 -3.14
N GLU A 556 -14.12 -32.67 -2.53
CA GLU A 556 -14.13 -33.20 -1.17
C GLU A 556 -14.34 -32.10 -0.10
N THR A 557 -14.05 -30.83 -0.41
CA THR A 557 -14.32 -29.71 0.52
C THR A 557 -15.80 -29.36 0.66
N VAL A 558 -16.61 -29.60 -0.39
CA VAL A 558 -18.05 -29.25 -0.39
C VAL A 558 -18.82 -29.96 0.74
N PRO A 559 -18.72 -31.29 0.94
CA PRO A 559 -19.40 -31.95 2.04
C PRO A 559 -18.82 -31.58 3.42
N LEU A 560 -17.55 -31.16 3.50
CA LEU A 560 -16.93 -30.72 4.76
C LEU A 560 -17.59 -29.45 5.31
N GLN A 561 -18.18 -28.61 4.46
CA GLN A 561 -18.94 -27.42 4.92
C GLN A 561 -20.03 -27.78 5.94
N SER A 562 -20.67 -28.93 5.79
CA SER A 562 -21.71 -29.40 6.71
C SER A 562 -21.17 -29.83 8.08
N GLN A 563 -19.85 -30.02 8.19
CA GLN A 563 -19.15 -30.46 9.40
C GLN A 563 -18.49 -29.30 10.15
N VAL A 564 -18.54 -28.07 9.61
CA VAL A 564 -18.03 -26.86 10.27
C VAL A 564 -18.89 -26.54 11.49
N VAL A 565 -18.28 -26.58 12.69
CA VAL A 565 -18.97 -26.27 13.96
C VAL A 565 -18.39 -25.01 14.60
N SER A 566 -17.07 -24.83 14.53
CA SER A 566 -16.37 -23.69 15.11
C SER A 566 -15.94 -22.65 14.06
N VAL A 567 -15.56 -21.47 14.53
CA VAL A 567 -14.96 -20.43 13.67
C VAL A 567 -13.60 -20.89 13.12
N GLU A 568 -12.85 -21.67 13.89
CA GLU A 568 -11.56 -22.23 13.47
C GLU A 568 -11.72 -23.28 12.36
N ASP A 569 -12.75 -24.14 12.46
CA ASP A 569 -13.11 -25.07 11.37
C ASP A 569 -13.48 -24.31 10.09
N LYS A 570 -14.22 -23.19 10.24
CA LYS A 570 -14.61 -22.33 9.12
C LYS A 570 -13.35 -21.75 8.45
N ILE A 571 -12.46 -21.12 9.21
CA ILE A 571 -11.23 -20.50 8.69
C ILE A 571 -10.37 -21.54 7.98
N THR A 572 -10.16 -22.71 8.60
CA THR A 572 -9.36 -23.80 8.02
C THR A 572 -9.93 -24.28 6.68
N LEU A 573 -11.25 -24.43 6.59
CA LEU A 573 -11.91 -24.86 5.36
C LEU A 573 -11.83 -23.78 4.28
N GLU A 574 -12.05 -22.51 4.64
CA GLU A 574 -11.99 -21.38 3.71
C GLU A 574 -10.58 -21.20 3.13
N GLU A 575 -9.53 -21.27 3.97
CA GLU A 575 -8.14 -21.20 3.51
C GLU A 575 -7.75 -22.37 2.61
N MET A 576 -8.25 -23.58 2.90
CA MET A 576 -8.05 -24.74 2.04
C MET A 576 -8.73 -24.56 0.68
N GLN A 577 -9.97 -24.06 0.65
CA GLN A 577 -10.70 -23.78 -0.59
C GLN A 577 -10.01 -22.68 -1.41
N ASN A 578 -9.55 -21.61 -0.78
CA ASN A 578 -8.78 -20.54 -1.42
C ASN A 578 -7.52 -21.10 -2.06
N SER A 579 -6.71 -21.82 -1.30
CA SER A 579 -5.44 -22.40 -1.77
C SER A 579 -5.65 -23.35 -2.96
N LEU A 580 -6.67 -24.21 -2.89
CA LEU A 580 -7.01 -25.13 -3.99
C LEU A 580 -7.50 -24.38 -5.24
N CYS A 581 -8.28 -23.31 -5.07
CA CYS A 581 -8.72 -22.46 -6.18
C CYS A 581 -7.53 -21.77 -6.85
N THR A 582 -6.59 -21.21 -6.07
CA THR A 582 -5.38 -20.57 -6.60
C THR A 582 -4.52 -21.54 -7.43
N VAL A 583 -4.31 -22.76 -6.94
CA VAL A 583 -3.58 -23.78 -7.71
C VAL A 583 -4.37 -24.19 -8.97
N LEU A 584 -5.69 -24.37 -8.86
CA LEU A 584 -6.53 -24.72 -10.01
C LEU A 584 -6.52 -23.62 -11.08
N GLN A 585 -6.55 -22.35 -10.67
CA GLN A 585 -6.43 -21.20 -11.56
C GLN A 585 -5.12 -21.26 -12.35
N ALA A 586 -3.99 -21.48 -11.68
CA ALA A 586 -2.69 -21.62 -12.34
C ALA A 586 -2.63 -22.80 -13.31
N ILE A 587 -3.23 -23.94 -12.95
CA ILE A 587 -3.35 -25.11 -13.82
C ILE A 587 -4.17 -24.76 -15.08
N ILE A 588 -5.31 -24.09 -14.92
CA ILE A 588 -6.16 -23.65 -16.03
C ILE A 588 -5.37 -22.75 -16.97
N THR A 589 -4.71 -21.71 -16.44
CA THR A 589 -3.91 -20.78 -17.25
C THR A 589 -2.75 -21.49 -17.94
N ARG A 590 -2.10 -22.45 -17.29
CA ARG A 590 -0.93 -23.15 -17.87
C ARG A 590 -1.32 -24.14 -18.97
N LEU A 591 -2.44 -24.84 -18.81
CA LEU A 591 -2.94 -25.83 -19.77
C LEU A 591 -3.76 -25.19 -20.91
N ASP A 592 -4.35 -24.02 -20.67
CA ASP A 592 -5.18 -23.30 -21.63
C ASP A 592 -6.22 -24.22 -22.29
N LYS A 593 -6.18 -24.44 -23.62
CA LYS A 593 -7.16 -25.27 -24.33
C LYS A 593 -7.19 -26.74 -23.90
N GLU A 594 -6.15 -27.26 -23.28
CA GLU A 594 -6.12 -28.66 -22.82
C GLU A 594 -7.05 -28.90 -21.62
N ILE A 595 -7.40 -27.85 -20.84
CA ILE A 595 -8.28 -27.98 -19.66
C ILE A 595 -9.77 -28.13 -20.02
N VAL A 596 -10.16 -27.81 -21.26
CA VAL A 596 -11.57 -27.72 -21.69
C VAL A 596 -12.35 -29.01 -21.42
N SER A 597 -11.70 -30.17 -21.55
CA SER A 597 -12.28 -31.49 -21.27
C SER A 597 -12.74 -31.68 -19.81
N GLN A 598 -12.17 -30.91 -18.87
CA GLN A 598 -12.50 -30.94 -17.44
C GLN A 598 -13.42 -29.78 -17.02
N GLY A 599 -13.78 -28.88 -17.94
CA GLY A 599 -14.56 -27.68 -17.62
C GLY A 599 -15.87 -27.96 -16.90
N ASP A 600 -16.60 -29.02 -17.28
CA ASP A 600 -17.87 -29.38 -16.64
C ASP A 600 -17.67 -29.75 -15.17
N ARG A 601 -16.62 -30.52 -14.87
CA ARG A 601 -16.27 -30.97 -13.52
C ARG A 601 -15.80 -29.80 -12.66
N ILE A 602 -14.98 -28.91 -13.23
CA ILE A 602 -14.51 -27.68 -12.57
C ILE A 602 -15.70 -26.80 -12.19
N MET A 603 -16.57 -26.48 -13.15
CA MET A 603 -17.74 -25.64 -12.87
C MET A 603 -18.71 -26.28 -11.88
N GLN A 604 -18.91 -27.60 -11.93
CA GLN A 604 -19.73 -28.29 -10.94
C GLN A 604 -19.17 -28.15 -9.52
N ALA A 605 -17.85 -28.29 -9.34
CA ALA A 605 -17.20 -28.12 -8.04
C ALA A 605 -17.29 -26.66 -7.54
N LEU A 606 -16.94 -25.70 -8.39
CA LEU A 606 -16.93 -24.27 -8.06
C LEU A 606 -18.34 -23.74 -7.72
N LEU A 607 -19.35 -24.09 -8.52
CA LEU A 607 -20.74 -23.74 -8.21
C LEU A 607 -21.25 -24.48 -6.96
N GLY A 608 -20.78 -25.71 -6.73
CA GLY A 608 -21.06 -26.44 -5.49
C GLY A 608 -20.59 -25.69 -4.25
N ILE A 609 -19.38 -25.12 -4.31
CA ILE A 609 -18.81 -24.28 -3.24
C ILE A 609 -19.65 -23.00 -3.04
N LEU A 610 -19.94 -22.25 -4.12
CA LEU A 610 -20.72 -21.01 -4.01
C LEU A 610 -22.13 -21.23 -3.43
N ASN A 611 -22.71 -22.42 -3.59
CA ASN A 611 -24.02 -22.76 -3.01
C ASN A 611 -23.98 -23.01 -1.50
N VAL A 612 -22.83 -23.43 -0.95
CA VAL A 612 -22.71 -23.84 0.46
C VAL A 612 -21.98 -22.81 1.32
N VAL A 613 -21.18 -21.94 0.71
CA VAL A 613 -20.46 -20.88 1.42
C VAL A 613 -21.45 -19.85 1.98
N GLY A 614 -21.30 -19.53 3.27
CA GLY A 614 -22.12 -18.56 3.98
C GLY A 614 -21.73 -17.10 3.70
N GLY A 615 -22.49 -16.15 4.26
CA GLY A 615 -22.12 -14.72 4.19
C GLY A 615 -20.80 -14.43 4.91
N LYS A 616 -20.04 -13.44 4.40
CA LYS A 616 -18.71 -13.01 4.88
C LYS A 616 -17.66 -14.13 4.80
N SER A 617 -17.17 -14.38 3.59
CA SER A 617 -16.15 -15.38 3.25
C SER A 617 -15.28 -14.83 2.11
N SER A 618 -14.00 -15.16 2.09
CA SER A 618 -13.09 -14.83 0.98
C SER A 618 -13.14 -15.85 -0.17
N VAL A 619 -13.74 -17.03 0.06
CA VAL A 619 -13.83 -18.11 -0.93
C VAL A 619 -14.50 -17.72 -2.25
N PRO A 620 -15.61 -16.94 -2.26
CA PRO A 620 -16.23 -16.53 -3.52
C PRO A 620 -15.29 -15.76 -4.44
N GLU A 621 -14.34 -15.00 -3.89
CA GLU A 621 -13.36 -14.26 -4.69
C GLU A 621 -12.39 -15.21 -5.42
N ALA A 622 -11.83 -16.18 -4.70
CA ALA A 622 -10.94 -17.19 -5.28
C ALA A 622 -11.67 -18.08 -6.32
N VAL A 623 -12.94 -18.41 -6.05
CA VAL A 623 -13.79 -19.13 -7.00
C VAL A 623 -14.01 -18.29 -8.26
N PHE A 624 -14.33 -17.00 -8.12
CA PHE A 624 -14.56 -16.11 -9.26
C PHE A 624 -13.29 -15.92 -10.10
N ALA A 625 -12.13 -15.79 -9.46
CA ALA A 625 -10.83 -15.76 -10.15
C ALA A 625 -10.56 -17.04 -10.95
N THR A 626 -10.91 -18.21 -10.39
CA THR A 626 -10.79 -19.50 -11.08
C THR A 626 -11.77 -19.60 -12.26
N ILE A 627 -13.01 -19.11 -12.10
CA ILE A 627 -14.00 -19.04 -13.18
C ILE A 627 -13.54 -18.08 -14.28
N SER A 628 -12.93 -16.94 -13.93
CA SER A 628 -12.33 -16.00 -14.89
C SER A 628 -11.29 -16.72 -15.75
N ALA A 629 -10.31 -17.40 -15.14
CA ALA A 629 -9.29 -18.15 -15.88
C ALA A 629 -9.92 -19.23 -16.78
N LEU A 630 -10.95 -19.94 -16.30
CA LEU A 630 -11.64 -20.94 -17.10
C LEU A 630 -12.39 -20.32 -18.28
N SER A 631 -12.98 -19.14 -18.11
CA SER A 631 -13.67 -18.42 -19.18
C SER A 631 -12.70 -18.02 -20.29
N GLN A 632 -11.49 -17.57 -19.94
CA GLN A 632 -10.44 -17.22 -20.89
C GLN A 632 -9.93 -18.45 -21.65
N ALA A 633 -9.73 -19.57 -20.96
CA ALA A 633 -9.29 -20.82 -21.60
C ALA A 633 -10.38 -21.39 -22.55
N MET A 634 -11.66 -21.34 -22.14
CA MET A 634 -12.76 -21.93 -22.91
C MET A 634 -13.30 -21.01 -24.01
N GLU A 635 -13.10 -19.69 -23.91
CA GLU A 635 -13.66 -18.68 -24.83
C GLU A 635 -15.18 -18.91 -25.07
N GLU A 636 -15.61 -18.99 -26.33
CA GLU A 636 -17.02 -19.15 -26.71
C GLU A 636 -17.69 -20.39 -26.10
N ASP A 637 -16.92 -21.45 -25.78
CA ASP A 637 -17.46 -22.69 -25.20
C ASP A 637 -17.89 -22.50 -23.74
N PHE A 638 -17.47 -21.43 -23.06
CA PHE A 638 -17.89 -21.13 -21.70
C PHE A 638 -19.38 -20.76 -21.61
N VAL A 639 -19.99 -20.32 -22.72
CA VAL A 639 -21.40 -19.85 -22.74
C VAL A 639 -22.37 -20.87 -22.14
N LYS A 640 -22.09 -22.17 -22.24
CA LYS A 640 -22.94 -23.25 -21.69
C LYS A 640 -23.12 -23.20 -20.18
N TYR A 641 -22.25 -22.50 -19.44
CA TYR A 641 -22.35 -22.37 -17.98
C TYR A 641 -23.04 -21.08 -17.52
N MET A 642 -23.25 -20.12 -18.42
CA MET A 642 -23.77 -18.80 -18.07
C MET A 642 -25.15 -18.86 -17.42
N ASP A 643 -26.01 -19.78 -17.84
CA ASP A 643 -27.36 -19.93 -17.25
C ASP A 643 -27.30 -20.38 -15.77
N ALA A 644 -26.33 -21.21 -15.42
CA ALA A 644 -26.13 -21.67 -14.04
C ALA A 644 -25.34 -20.65 -13.19
N PHE A 645 -24.38 -19.95 -13.81
CA PHE A 645 -23.45 -19.06 -13.11
C PHE A 645 -23.98 -17.63 -12.93
N SER A 646 -24.73 -17.11 -13.90
CA SER A 646 -25.12 -15.69 -13.98
C SER A 646 -25.76 -15.14 -12.71
N ASN A 647 -26.62 -15.91 -12.03
CA ASN A 647 -27.23 -15.47 -10.76
C ASN A 647 -26.21 -15.19 -9.65
N PHE A 648 -25.14 -15.99 -9.56
CA PHE A 648 -24.05 -15.73 -8.60
C PHE A 648 -23.33 -14.43 -8.93
N LEU A 649 -23.03 -14.22 -10.22
CA LEU A 649 -22.38 -13.01 -10.70
C LEU A 649 -23.24 -11.76 -10.45
N TYR A 650 -24.55 -11.82 -10.72
CA TYR A 650 -25.47 -10.71 -10.45
C TYR A 650 -25.56 -10.36 -8.97
N ASN A 651 -25.64 -11.38 -8.10
CA ASN A 651 -25.67 -11.16 -6.65
C ASN A 651 -24.37 -10.52 -6.16
N ALA A 652 -23.22 -10.96 -6.67
CA ALA A 652 -21.93 -10.36 -6.34
C ALA A 652 -21.82 -8.90 -6.82
N LEU A 653 -22.28 -8.60 -8.04
CA LEU A 653 -22.33 -7.23 -8.57
C LEU A 653 -23.27 -6.31 -7.77
N ALA A 654 -24.35 -6.85 -7.22
CA ALA A 654 -25.30 -6.11 -6.40
C ALA A 654 -24.82 -5.89 -4.95
N ASN A 655 -23.87 -6.69 -4.48
CA ASN A 655 -23.46 -6.70 -3.07
C ASN A 655 -22.37 -5.66 -2.79
N GLN A 656 -22.78 -4.41 -2.63
CA GLN A 656 -21.88 -3.29 -2.31
C GLN A 656 -21.33 -3.35 -0.87
N GLU A 657 -21.88 -4.21 0.00
CA GLU A 657 -21.41 -4.39 1.38
C GLU A 657 -20.10 -5.21 1.44
N GLU A 658 -19.77 -5.94 0.36
CA GLU A 658 -18.52 -6.69 0.21
C GLU A 658 -17.68 -6.12 -0.95
N PRO A 659 -16.94 -5.01 -0.70
CA PRO A 659 -16.07 -4.32 -1.65
C PRO A 659 -15.24 -5.22 -2.58
N SER A 660 -14.49 -6.18 -2.01
CA SER A 660 -13.56 -7.02 -2.76
C SER A 660 -14.28 -7.92 -3.77
N LEU A 661 -15.34 -8.59 -3.32
CA LEU A 661 -16.13 -9.48 -4.16
C LEU A 661 -16.85 -8.72 -5.29
N CYS A 662 -17.36 -7.53 -5.02
CA CYS A 662 -17.96 -6.68 -6.04
C CYS A 662 -16.92 -6.28 -7.11
N SER A 663 -15.69 -5.93 -6.69
CA SER A 663 -14.58 -5.64 -7.62
C SER A 663 -14.24 -6.83 -8.50
N MET A 664 -14.09 -8.01 -7.90
CA MET A 664 -13.82 -9.26 -8.63
C MET A 664 -14.95 -9.59 -9.62
N ALA A 665 -16.21 -9.36 -9.22
CA ALA A 665 -17.36 -9.55 -10.09
C ALA A 665 -17.35 -8.59 -11.30
N ILE A 666 -16.95 -7.34 -11.13
CA ILE A 666 -16.78 -6.37 -12.23
C ILE A 666 -15.70 -6.87 -13.21
N GLY A 667 -14.52 -7.27 -12.70
CA GLY A 667 -13.46 -7.85 -13.52
C GLY A 667 -13.90 -9.10 -14.27
N LEU A 668 -14.67 -9.97 -13.62
CA LEU A 668 -15.20 -11.18 -14.24
C LEU A 668 -16.22 -10.89 -15.36
N VAL A 669 -16.99 -9.80 -15.28
CA VAL A 669 -17.82 -9.35 -16.41
C VAL A 669 -16.93 -8.98 -17.61
N SER A 670 -15.84 -8.24 -17.38
CA SER A 670 -14.85 -7.93 -18.43
C SER A 670 -14.26 -9.20 -19.05
N ASP A 671 -13.83 -10.16 -18.24
CA ASP A 671 -13.26 -11.43 -18.73
C ASP A 671 -14.26 -12.24 -19.54
N ILE A 672 -15.51 -12.38 -19.05
CA ILE A 672 -16.57 -13.12 -19.73
C ILE A 672 -16.94 -12.46 -21.07
N THR A 673 -17.07 -11.14 -21.09
CA THR A 673 -17.43 -10.41 -22.32
C THR A 673 -16.31 -10.46 -23.36
N ARG A 674 -15.04 -10.37 -22.94
CA ARG A 674 -13.88 -10.56 -23.83
C ARG A 674 -13.78 -11.99 -24.36
N SER A 675 -13.99 -12.98 -23.50
CA SER A 675 -13.77 -14.40 -23.83
C SER A 675 -14.88 -14.99 -24.69
N ILE A 676 -16.14 -14.64 -24.40
CA ILE A 676 -17.32 -15.19 -25.09
C ILE A 676 -17.76 -14.29 -26.26
N GLY A 677 -17.33 -13.04 -26.29
CA GLY A 677 -17.64 -12.08 -27.35
C GLY A 677 -19.14 -11.83 -27.51
N GLU A 678 -19.64 -11.84 -28.75
CA GLU A 678 -21.04 -11.54 -29.08
C GLU A 678 -22.05 -12.47 -28.38
N ARG A 679 -21.66 -13.70 -28.02
CA ARG A 679 -22.53 -14.64 -27.29
C ARG A 679 -22.83 -14.21 -25.85
N SER A 680 -22.12 -13.20 -25.32
CA SER A 680 -22.41 -12.59 -24.02
C SER A 680 -23.59 -11.60 -24.08
N GLN A 681 -24.03 -11.19 -25.28
CA GLN A 681 -25.06 -10.17 -25.48
C GLN A 681 -26.36 -10.38 -24.67
N PRO A 682 -26.91 -11.60 -24.53
CA PRO A 682 -28.13 -11.82 -23.75
C PRO A 682 -28.03 -11.44 -22.26
N TYR A 683 -26.81 -11.40 -21.71
CA TYR A 683 -26.55 -11.11 -20.30
C TYR A 683 -26.17 -9.64 -20.07
N CYS A 684 -25.69 -8.95 -21.11
CA CYS A 684 -25.16 -7.58 -21.02
C CYS A 684 -26.17 -6.55 -20.52
N ASP A 685 -27.46 -6.68 -20.83
CA ASP A 685 -28.48 -5.77 -20.31
C ASP A 685 -28.54 -5.79 -18.77
N THR A 686 -28.39 -6.98 -18.18
CA THR A 686 -28.37 -7.14 -16.72
C THR A 686 -27.05 -6.63 -16.14
N PHE A 687 -25.92 -6.90 -16.79
CA PHE A 687 -24.62 -6.33 -16.39
C PHE A 687 -24.66 -4.79 -16.37
N MET A 688 -25.13 -4.16 -17.45
CA MET A 688 -25.23 -2.70 -17.54
C MET A 688 -26.10 -2.11 -16.44
N ASN A 689 -27.22 -2.76 -16.10
CA ASN A 689 -28.08 -2.30 -15.00
C ASN A 689 -27.38 -2.33 -13.64
N HIS A 690 -26.66 -3.41 -13.32
CA HIS A 690 -25.90 -3.49 -12.06
C HIS A 690 -24.76 -2.48 -12.01
N LEU A 691 -23.96 -2.37 -13.07
CA LEU A 691 -22.84 -1.43 -13.17
C LEU A 691 -23.30 0.03 -13.02
N LEU A 692 -24.39 0.41 -13.71
CA LEU A 692 -24.96 1.75 -13.60
C LEU A 692 -25.58 2.02 -12.21
N ASN A 693 -26.18 1.01 -11.57
CA ASN A 693 -26.69 1.15 -10.21
C ASN A 693 -25.57 1.32 -9.18
N ASN A 694 -24.45 0.62 -9.36
CA ASN A 694 -23.26 0.78 -8.53
C ASN A 694 -22.74 2.23 -8.62
N LEU A 695 -22.63 2.80 -9.81
CA LEU A 695 -22.20 4.20 -9.99
C LEU A 695 -23.13 5.24 -9.35
N ARG A 696 -24.41 4.92 -9.12
CA ARG A 696 -25.38 5.82 -8.48
C ARG A 696 -25.32 5.78 -6.95
N SER A 697 -24.67 4.78 -6.36
CA SER A 697 -24.62 4.61 -4.91
C SER A 697 -23.64 5.60 -4.28
N SER A 698 -24.10 6.32 -3.24
CA SER A 698 -23.24 7.15 -2.39
C SER A 698 -22.37 6.34 -1.42
N THR A 699 -22.67 5.04 -1.27
CA THR A 699 -21.96 4.10 -0.39
C THR A 699 -20.76 3.47 -1.11
N LEU A 700 -20.73 3.52 -2.44
CA LEU A 700 -19.68 2.91 -3.24
C LEU A 700 -18.38 3.73 -3.09
N SER A 701 -17.32 3.08 -2.61
CA SER A 701 -15.98 3.66 -2.63
C SER A 701 -15.65 4.12 -4.04
N ASN A 702 -15.04 5.31 -4.17
CA ASN A 702 -14.54 5.83 -5.45
C ASN A 702 -13.67 4.78 -6.19
N GLN A 703 -13.06 3.85 -5.45
CA GLN A 703 -12.22 2.75 -5.92
C GLN A 703 -12.80 1.88 -7.06
N PHE A 704 -14.12 1.68 -7.16
CA PHE A 704 -14.67 0.81 -8.22
C PHE A 704 -15.01 1.52 -9.53
N LYS A 705 -15.06 2.86 -9.51
CA LYS A 705 -15.42 3.63 -10.70
C LYS A 705 -14.49 3.30 -11.89
N PRO A 706 -13.15 3.30 -11.75
CA PRO A 706 -12.24 2.95 -12.85
C PRO A 706 -12.57 1.60 -13.50
N ALA A 707 -12.74 0.55 -12.70
CA ALA A 707 -13.02 -0.80 -13.18
C ALA A 707 -14.38 -0.91 -13.89
N ILE A 708 -15.42 -0.23 -13.37
CA ILE A 708 -16.73 -0.18 -14.02
C ILE A 708 -16.63 0.49 -15.40
N LEU A 709 -15.86 1.58 -15.51
CA LEU A 709 -15.69 2.28 -16.79
C LEU A 709 -14.94 1.41 -17.81
N GLN A 710 -13.86 0.75 -17.40
CA GLN A 710 -13.17 -0.23 -18.24
C GLN A 710 -14.13 -1.33 -18.73
N CYS A 711 -14.96 -1.86 -17.82
CA CYS A 711 -15.96 -2.88 -18.14
C CYS A 711 -17.01 -2.40 -19.17
N PHE A 712 -17.37 -1.12 -19.21
CA PHE A 712 -18.21 -0.59 -20.30
C PHE A 712 -17.54 -0.70 -21.66
N GLY A 713 -16.22 -0.48 -21.74
CA GLY A 713 -15.45 -0.67 -22.97
C GLY A 713 -15.47 -2.12 -23.44
N ASP A 714 -15.30 -3.06 -22.51
CA ASP A 714 -15.30 -4.50 -22.81
C ASP A 714 -16.69 -4.98 -23.27
N ILE A 715 -17.76 -4.56 -22.60
CA ILE A 715 -19.14 -4.84 -23.03
C ILE A 715 -19.39 -4.25 -24.41
N ALA A 716 -18.98 -3.00 -24.66
CA ALA A 716 -19.14 -2.37 -25.97
C ALA A 716 -18.43 -3.17 -27.07
N GLY A 717 -17.17 -3.55 -26.84
CA GLY A 717 -16.39 -4.39 -27.75
C GLY A 717 -17.05 -5.73 -28.03
N ALA A 718 -17.67 -6.35 -27.03
CA ALA A 718 -18.34 -7.64 -27.15
C ALA A 718 -19.68 -7.58 -27.91
N ILE A 719 -20.53 -6.58 -27.66
CA ILE A 719 -21.90 -6.53 -28.24
C ILE A 719 -22.04 -5.63 -29.48
N GLY A 720 -20.97 -4.91 -29.83
CA GLY A 720 -20.90 -4.06 -31.01
C GLY A 720 -22.06 -3.07 -31.10
N GLY A 721 -22.87 -3.20 -32.15
CA GLY A 721 -23.92 -2.24 -32.50
C GLY A 721 -25.08 -2.20 -31.50
N HIS A 722 -25.23 -3.21 -30.65
CA HIS A 722 -26.22 -3.21 -29.57
C HIS A 722 -25.89 -2.18 -28.48
N PHE A 723 -24.61 -1.77 -28.37
CA PHE A 723 -24.18 -0.79 -27.38
C PHE A 723 -24.77 0.62 -27.62
N GLU A 724 -25.31 0.90 -28.80
CA GLU A 724 -26.01 2.17 -29.08
C GLU A 724 -27.11 2.46 -28.06
N THR A 725 -27.78 1.43 -27.53
CA THR A 725 -28.81 1.56 -26.49
C THR A 725 -28.28 2.21 -25.21
N TYR A 726 -27.00 2.01 -24.88
CA TYR A 726 -26.36 2.50 -23.66
C TYR A 726 -25.51 3.76 -23.88
N LEU A 727 -25.17 4.06 -25.13
CA LEU A 727 -24.19 5.08 -25.51
C LEU A 727 -24.46 6.43 -24.83
N SER A 728 -25.71 6.89 -24.82
CA SER A 728 -26.06 8.20 -24.25
C SER A 728 -25.83 8.27 -22.74
N VAL A 729 -26.23 7.23 -22.01
CA VAL A 729 -26.08 7.15 -20.55
C VAL A 729 -24.62 6.99 -20.18
N VAL A 730 -23.89 6.11 -20.87
CA VAL A 730 -22.47 5.87 -20.61
C VAL A 730 -21.64 7.10 -20.95
N ALA A 731 -21.90 7.78 -22.07
CA ALA A 731 -21.20 9.01 -22.42
C ALA A 731 -21.37 10.10 -21.35
N GLN A 732 -22.57 10.25 -20.77
CA GLN A 732 -22.81 11.19 -19.68
C GLN A 732 -22.01 10.83 -18.42
N VAL A 733 -21.91 9.54 -18.10
CA VAL A 733 -21.09 9.05 -16.97
C VAL A 733 -19.61 9.35 -17.22
N LEU A 734 -19.10 9.09 -18.42
CA LEU A 734 -17.71 9.34 -18.79
C LEU A 734 -17.38 10.84 -18.76
N GLU A 735 -18.31 11.70 -19.20
CA GLU A 735 -18.16 13.16 -19.10
C GLU A 735 -18.08 13.62 -17.64
N GLN A 736 -18.97 13.14 -16.77
CA GLN A 736 -18.92 13.46 -15.34
C GLN A 736 -17.64 12.99 -14.67
N ALA A 737 -17.19 11.77 -14.98
CA ALA A 737 -15.95 11.21 -14.45
C ALA A 737 -14.72 12.00 -14.93
N SER A 738 -14.73 12.50 -16.18
CA SER A 738 -13.63 13.31 -16.72
C SER A 738 -13.42 14.64 -16.00
N GLY A 739 -14.44 15.16 -15.31
CA GLY A 739 -14.36 16.38 -14.50
C GLY A 739 -13.69 16.19 -13.14
N VAL A 740 -13.43 14.95 -12.71
CA VAL A 740 -12.75 14.65 -11.44
C VAL A 740 -11.26 14.93 -11.60
N THR A 741 -10.72 15.78 -10.73
CA THR A 741 -9.31 16.16 -10.70
C THR A 741 -8.78 16.12 -9.27
N ALA A 742 -7.48 15.85 -9.13
CA ALA A 742 -6.79 15.98 -7.86
C ALA A 742 -6.41 17.46 -7.66
N SER A 743 -6.62 17.98 -6.44
CA SER A 743 -6.11 19.30 -6.07
C SER A 743 -4.57 19.26 -6.08
N PRO A 744 -3.87 20.34 -6.50
CA PRO A 744 -2.42 20.47 -6.38
C PRO A 744 -1.85 20.19 -4.97
N GLU A 745 -2.70 20.30 -3.96
CA GLU A 745 -2.39 20.11 -2.54
C GLU A 745 -3.10 18.88 -1.94
N GLY A 746 -3.64 18.00 -2.79
CA GLY A 746 -4.34 16.78 -2.38
C GLY A 746 -3.37 15.64 -2.02
N PRO A 747 -3.85 14.59 -1.33
CA PRO A 747 -3.04 13.42 -1.03
C PRO A 747 -2.61 12.69 -2.31
N TYR A 748 -1.43 12.08 -2.31
CA TYR A 748 -0.89 11.31 -3.45
C TYR A 748 -1.86 10.22 -3.94
N GLU A 749 -2.57 9.54 -3.03
CA GLU A 749 -3.59 8.54 -3.36
C GLU A 749 -4.70 9.07 -4.29
N MET A 750 -5.04 10.37 -4.18
CA MET A 750 -6.04 10.99 -5.06
C MET A 750 -5.50 11.16 -6.49
N TYR A 751 -4.20 11.39 -6.65
CA TYR A 751 -3.58 11.43 -7.98
C TYR A 751 -3.61 10.05 -8.63
N ASP A 752 -3.22 9.00 -7.91
CA ASP A 752 -3.26 7.62 -8.40
C ASP A 752 -4.69 7.22 -8.78
N TYR A 753 -5.65 7.57 -7.94
CA TYR A 753 -7.06 7.38 -8.23
C TYR A 753 -7.51 8.10 -9.50
N VAL A 754 -7.14 9.38 -9.70
CA VAL A 754 -7.49 10.14 -10.91
C VAL A 754 -6.83 9.56 -12.15
N VAL A 755 -5.58 9.11 -12.06
CA VAL A 755 -4.87 8.44 -13.16
C VAL A 755 -5.59 7.15 -13.54
N SER A 756 -5.93 6.30 -12.56
CA SER A 756 -6.70 5.06 -12.77
C SER A 756 -8.09 5.34 -13.36
N LEU A 757 -8.79 6.37 -12.86
CA LEU A 757 -10.09 6.77 -13.39
C LEU A 757 -10.01 7.18 -14.86
N ARG A 758 -9.00 7.97 -15.23
CA ARG A 758 -8.77 8.39 -16.61
C ARG A 758 -8.39 7.21 -17.52
N GLU A 759 -7.65 6.23 -17.00
CA GLU A 759 -7.36 4.98 -17.72
C GLU A 759 -8.66 4.23 -18.03
N GLY A 760 -9.53 4.03 -17.03
CA GLY A 760 -10.85 3.42 -17.23
C GLY A 760 -11.73 4.19 -18.22
N ILE A 761 -11.67 5.52 -18.24
CA ILE A 761 -12.39 6.34 -19.24
C ILE A 761 -11.82 6.12 -20.66
N MET A 762 -10.50 6.05 -20.82
CA MET A 762 -9.87 5.80 -22.12
C MET A 762 -10.18 4.40 -22.64
N ASP A 763 -10.15 3.38 -21.78
CA ASP A 763 -10.54 2.01 -22.13
C ASP A 763 -12.02 1.94 -22.55
N ALA A 764 -12.90 2.63 -21.81
CA ALA A 764 -14.32 2.74 -22.17
C ALA A 764 -14.50 3.32 -23.58
N TRP A 765 -13.85 4.46 -23.86
CA TRP A 765 -13.93 5.09 -25.17
C TRP A 765 -13.33 4.22 -26.27
N GLY A 766 -12.19 3.56 -26.05
CA GLY A 766 -11.59 2.65 -27.02
C GLY A 766 -12.56 1.54 -27.44
N GLY A 767 -13.19 0.87 -26.47
CA GLY A 767 -14.21 -0.14 -26.73
C GLY A 767 -15.43 0.40 -27.48
N ILE A 768 -15.95 1.56 -27.07
CA ILE A 768 -17.12 2.21 -27.70
C ILE A 768 -16.82 2.62 -29.15
N ILE A 769 -15.65 3.23 -29.41
CA ILE A 769 -15.25 3.66 -30.74
C ILE A 769 -15.12 2.44 -31.65
N GLY A 770 -14.45 1.39 -31.17
CA GLY A 770 -14.33 0.12 -31.88
C GLY A 770 -15.70 -0.49 -32.23
N ALA A 771 -16.59 -0.58 -31.25
CA ALA A 771 -17.94 -1.12 -31.39
C ALA A 771 -18.79 -0.36 -32.42
N MET A 772 -18.80 0.98 -32.35
CA MET A 772 -19.56 1.81 -33.27
C MET A 772 -18.97 1.79 -34.68
N LYS A 773 -17.64 1.70 -34.82
CA LYS A 773 -16.97 1.56 -36.12
C LYS A 773 -17.34 0.24 -36.80
N VAL A 774 -17.14 -0.90 -36.13
CA VAL A 774 -17.42 -2.23 -36.68
C VAL A 774 -18.89 -2.35 -37.10
N SER A 775 -19.78 -1.68 -36.37
CA SER A 775 -21.22 -1.70 -36.62
C SER A 775 -21.72 -0.65 -37.62
N SER A 776 -20.82 0.14 -38.23
CA SER A 776 -21.16 1.24 -39.14
C SER A 776 -22.09 2.31 -38.52
N LYS A 777 -21.94 2.57 -37.22
CA LYS A 777 -22.74 3.53 -36.42
C LYS A 777 -21.93 4.73 -35.92
N THR A 778 -20.83 5.09 -36.60
CA THR A 778 -19.97 6.23 -36.22
C THR A 778 -20.71 7.59 -36.20
N GLN A 779 -21.87 7.70 -36.87
CA GLN A 779 -22.73 8.88 -36.78
C GLN A 779 -23.31 9.08 -35.36
N ALA A 780 -23.65 8.01 -34.65
CA ALA A 780 -24.15 8.09 -33.27
C ALA A 780 -23.05 8.51 -32.28
N LEU A 781 -21.78 8.21 -32.60
CA LEU A 781 -20.61 8.59 -31.81
C LEU A 781 -20.20 10.07 -32.01
N GLN A 782 -20.48 10.65 -33.18
CA GLN A 782 -20.03 11.99 -33.58
C GLN A 782 -20.24 13.09 -32.51
N PRO A 783 -21.39 13.17 -31.80
CA PRO A 783 -21.63 14.21 -30.79
C PRO A 783 -20.66 14.16 -29.61
N TYR A 784 -20.06 12.99 -29.33
CA TYR A 784 -19.21 12.76 -28.17
C TYR A 784 -17.72 12.93 -28.45
N VAL A 785 -17.31 12.99 -29.73
CA VAL A 785 -15.91 13.16 -30.14
C VAL A 785 -15.23 14.37 -29.47
N PRO A 786 -15.86 15.56 -29.34
CA PRO A 786 -15.24 16.68 -28.64
C PRO A 786 -14.92 16.39 -27.16
N LEU A 787 -15.76 15.62 -26.48
CA LEU A 787 -15.54 15.23 -25.08
C LEU A 787 -14.27 14.38 -24.94
N VAL A 788 -14.06 13.45 -25.87
CA VAL A 788 -12.87 12.59 -25.89
C VAL A 788 -11.60 13.42 -26.10
N PHE A 789 -11.61 14.37 -27.05
CA PHE A 789 -10.47 15.26 -27.29
C PHE A 789 -10.18 16.18 -26.09
N ASN A 790 -11.20 16.69 -25.41
CA ASN A 790 -11.01 17.51 -24.22
C ASN A 790 -10.27 16.75 -23.11
N LEU A 791 -10.63 15.48 -22.89
CA LEU A 791 -9.96 14.64 -21.91
C LEU A 791 -8.53 14.28 -22.34
N LEU A 792 -8.30 13.94 -23.62
CA LEU A 792 -6.94 13.72 -24.14
C LEU A 792 -6.06 14.96 -23.98
N GLN A 793 -6.62 16.16 -24.18
CA GLN A 793 -5.91 17.41 -23.96
C GLN A 793 -5.58 17.60 -22.47
N LEU A 794 -6.52 17.31 -21.57
CA LEU A 794 -6.28 17.37 -20.12
C LEU A 794 -5.16 16.41 -19.70
N ILE A 795 -5.19 15.17 -20.18
CA ILE A 795 -4.12 14.18 -19.96
C ILE A 795 -2.80 14.70 -20.49
N SER A 796 -2.77 15.34 -21.67
CA SER A 796 -1.53 15.86 -22.25
C SER A 796 -0.87 16.97 -21.42
N SER A 797 -1.67 17.72 -20.64
CA SER A 797 -1.18 18.81 -19.80
C SER A 797 -0.82 18.38 -18.38
N ASP A 798 -1.21 17.17 -17.96
CA ASP A 798 -0.96 16.65 -16.62
C ASP A 798 0.42 15.97 -16.57
N LEU A 799 1.17 16.21 -15.48
CA LEU A 799 2.45 15.54 -15.26
C LEU A 799 2.26 14.16 -14.63
N ASN A 800 1.18 13.97 -13.86
CA ASN A 800 0.88 12.71 -13.18
C ASN A 800 0.17 11.77 -14.16
N ARG A 801 0.93 10.86 -14.77
CA ARG A 801 0.47 9.94 -15.81
C ARG A 801 1.12 8.57 -15.63
N SER A 802 0.38 7.52 -15.96
CA SER A 802 0.89 6.13 -15.98
C SER A 802 1.14 5.64 -17.41
N GLU A 803 2.04 4.67 -17.60
CA GLU A 803 2.24 4.04 -18.90
C GLU A 803 0.93 3.46 -19.49
N PRO A 804 0.08 2.74 -18.72
CA PRO A 804 -1.20 2.26 -19.21
C PRO A 804 -2.14 3.36 -19.70
N LEU A 805 -2.25 4.48 -18.98
CA LEU A 805 -3.04 5.65 -19.41
C LEU A 805 -2.52 6.21 -20.74
N MET A 806 -1.20 6.31 -20.89
CA MET A 806 -0.58 6.78 -22.12
C MET A 806 -0.85 5.82 -23.29
N ARG A 807 -0.75 4.51 -23.06
CA ARG A 807 -1.07 3.48 -24.06
C ARG A 807 -2.54 3.54 -24.49
N ALA A 808 -3.47 3.63 -23.53
CA ALA A 808 -4.90 3.74 -23.81
C ALA A 808 -5.22 5.03 -24.58
N SER A 809 -4.61 6.16 -24.20
CA SER A 809 -4.75 7.44 -24.91
C SER A 809 -4.27 7.36 -26.36
N MET A 810 -3.14 6.72 -26.62
CA MET A 810 -2.65 6.49 -27.98
C MET A 810 -3.58 5.56 -28.78
N GLY A 811 -4.13 4.54 -28.12
CA GLY A 811 -5.18 3.66 -28.67
C GLY A 811 -6.37 4.47 -29.18
N VAL A 812 -6.99 5.27 -28.29
CA VAL A 812 -8.15 6.11 -28.59
C VAL A 812 -7.86 7.12 -29.72
N ILE A 813 -6.69 7.75 -29.73
CA ILE A 813 -6.27 8.66 -30.82
C ILE A 813 -6.29 7.95 -32.16
N GLY A 814 -5.70 6.75 -32.25
CA GLY A 814 -5.68 6.00 -33.50
C GLY A 814 -7.06 5.43 -33.85
N ASP A 815 -7.86 5.00 -32.87
CA ASP A 815 -9.20 4.46 -33.09
C ASP A 815 -10.16 5.54 -33.63
N LEU A 816 -10.09 6.78 -33.12
CA LEU A 816 -10.84 7.92 -33.66
C LEU A 816 -10.42 8.23 -35.11
N ALA A 817 -9.13 8.22 -35.40
CA ALA A 817 -8.65 8.47 -36.76
C ALA A 817 -9.08 7.36 -37.74
N ASP A 818 -9.14 6.11 -37.29
CA ASP A 818 -9.60 4.97 -38.09
C ASP A 818 -11.14 4.95 -38.25
N ALA A 819 -11.90 5.39 -37.25
CA ALA A 819 -13.35 5.51 -37.30
C ALA A 819 -13.84 6.65 -38.23
N TYR A 820 -13.02 7.68 -38.44
CA TYR A 820 -13.32 8.84 -39.29
C TYR A 820 -12.21 9.10 -40.33
N PRO A 821 -12.13 8.23 -41.37
CA PRO A 821 -10.98 8.16 -42.26
C PRO A 821 -10.92 9.25 -43.34
N ASN A 822 -12.02 9.96 -43.63
CA ASN A 822 -12.10 10.92 -44.75
C ASN A 822 -11.65 12.34 -44.35
N GLY A 823 -10.91 12.47 -43.26
CA GLY A 823 -10.41 13.76 -42.78
C GLY A 823 -11.41 14.56 -41.95
N GLU A 824 -12.49 13.93 -41.47
CA GLU A 824 -13.55 14.59 -40.69
C GLU A 824 -13.02 15.21 -39.39
N LEU A 825 -11.96 14.64 -38.79
CA LEU A 825 -11.33 15.15 -37.56
C LEU A 825 -9.95 15.78 -37.82
N ALA A 826 -9.58 16.04 -39.08
CA ALA A 826 -8.23 16.51 -39.43
C ALA A 826 -7.84 17.82 -38.72
N GLU A 827 -8.81 18.70 -38.42
CA GLU A 827 -8.56 19.93 -37.66
C GLU A 827 -8.16 19.65 -36.20
N ALA A 828 -8.86 18.72 -35.54
CA ALA A 828 -8.56 18.32 -34.16
C ALA A 828 -7.17 17.67 -34.05
N PHE A 829 -6.81 16.79 -35.00
CA PHE A 829 -5.51 16.11 -34.99
C PHE A 829 -4.33 17.00 -35.43
N ARG A 830 -4.57 18.17 -36.03
CA ARG A 830 -3.52 19.16 -36.34
C ARG A 830 -3.08 19.98 -35.13
N GLN A 831 -3.75 19.88 -34.01
CA GLN A 831 -3.38 20.62 -32.80
C GLN A 831 -2.00 20.16 -32.29
N ASP A 832 -1.15 21.11 -31.88
CA ASP A 832 0.24 20.84 -31.54
C ASP A 832 0.39 19.88 -30.36
N TRP A 833 -0.50 19.95 -29.37
CA TRP A 833 -0.47 19.08 -28.19
C TRP A 833 -0.62 17.60 -28.56
N VAL A 834 -1.40 17.27 -29.59
CA VAL A 834 -1.58 15.88 -30.07
C VAL A 834 -0.24 15.32 -30.57
N THR A 835 0.46 16.12 -31.39
CA THR A 835 1.76 15.72 -31.94
C THR A 835 2.82 15.59 -30.84
N THR A 836 2.79 16.50 -29.86
CA THR A 836 3.68 16.46 -28.69
C THR A 836 3.44 15.21 -27.85
N LEU A 837 2.18 14.91 -27.52
CA LEU A 837 1.80 13.74 -26.72
C LEU A 837 2.24 12.41 -27.36
N ILE A 838 1.98 12.27 -28.66
CA ILE A 838 2.40 11.08 -29.43
C ILE A 838 3.93 10.97 -29.48
N LYS A 839 4.63 12.09 -29.66
CA LYS A 839 6.09 12.09 -29.70
C LYS A 839 6.67 11.69 -28.36
N GLU A 840 6.23 12.30 -27.28
CA GLU A 840 6.64 12.01 -25.90
C GLU A 840 6.47 10.51 -25.58
N THR A 841 5.27 9.98 -25.80
CA THR A 841 4.95 8.56 -25.56
C THR A 841 5.83 7.62 -26.39
N LYS A 842 6.11 7.98 -27.66
CA LYS A 842 6.93 7.17 -28.55
C LYS A 842 8.42 7.19 -28.19
N THR A 843 8.91 8.28 -27.59
CA THR A 843 10.35 8.48 -27.31
C THR A 843 10.76 8.12 -25.90
N ASN A 844 9.80 7.94 -24.99
CA ASN A 844 10.08 7.47 -23.64
C ASN A 844 10.68 6.05 -23.70
N ARG A 845 11.88 5.88 -23.14
CA ARG A 845 12.64 4.62 -23.17
C ARG A 845 12.20 3.64 -22.10
N ASP A 846 11.53 4.13 -21.07
CA ASP A 846 11.07 3.33 -19.93
C ASP A 846 9.76 2.62 -20.24
N PHE A 847 9.05 3.04 -21.30
CA PHE A 847 7.82 2.41 -21.74
C PHE A 847 8.07 1.08 -22.47
N SER A 848 7.16 0.13 -22.25
CA SER A 848 7.17 -1.16 -22.92
C SER A 848 7.07 -1.03 -24.45
N SER A 849 7.55 -2.08 -25.15
CA SER A 849 7.44 -2.18 -26.61
C SER A 849 6.01 -2.00 -27.11
N ARG A 850 5.03 -2.58 -26.39
CA ARG A 850 3.59 -2.47 -26.70
C ARG A 850 3.15 -1.01 -26.73
N THR A 851 3.49 -0.22 -25.72
CA THR A 851 3.12 1.21 -25.64
C THR A 851 3.76 2.02 -26.76
N ILE A 852 5.04 1.78 -27.05
CA ILE A 852 5.76 2.46 -28.14
C ILE A 852 5.15 2.11 -29.51
N GLU A 853 4.76 0.85 -29.72
CA GLU A 853 4.08 0.40 -30.94
C GLU A 853 2.70 1.03 -31.11
N THR A 854 1.90 1.11 -30.06
CA THR A 854 0.60 1.81 -30.08
C THR A 854 0.80 3.29 -30.44
N ALA A 855 1.80 3.97 -29.86
CA ALA A 855 2.13 5.35 -30.20
C ALA A 855 2.59 5.52 -31.66
N ARG A 856 3.36 4.56 -32.21
CA ARG A 856 3.75 4.55 -33.62
C ARG A 856 2.54 4.39 -34.54
N TRP A 857 1.61 3.50 -34.19
CA TRP A 857 0.37 3.30 -34.92
C TRP A 857 -0.52 4.54 -34.89
N ALA A 858 -0.73 5.15 -33.71
CA ALA A 858 -1.48 6.40 -33.57
C ALA A 858 -0.91 7.52 -34.46
N ARG A 859 0.42 7.67 -34.48
CA ARG A 859 1.10 8.63 -35.36
C ARG A 859 0.82 8.40 -36.85
N GLU A 860 0.80 7.15 -37.27
CA GLU A 860 0.54 6.76 -38.66
C GLU A 860 -0.91 7.13 -39.05
N GLN A 861 -1.87 6.86 -38.16
CA GLN A 861 -3.28 7.21 -38.40
C GLN A 861 -3.50 8.72 -38.47
N VAL A 862 -2.92 9.48 -37.53
CA VAL A 862 -2.97 10.95 -37.55
C VAL A 862 -2.41 11.51 -38.86
N LYS A 863 -1.27 10.98 -39.33
CA LYS A 863 -0.68 11.40 -40.62
C LYS A 863 -1.60 11.11 -41.80
N ARG A 864 -2.23 9.93 -41.85
CA ARG A 864 -3.15 9.54 -42.94
C ARG A 864 -4.33 10.49 -43.00
N GLN A 865 -4.89 10.84 -41.86
CA GLN A 865 -6.03 11.72 -41.80
C GLN A 865 -5.71 13.17 -42.20
N ILE A 866 -4.56 13.69 -41.74
CA ILE A 866 -4.09 15.02 -42.16
C ILE A 866 -3.75 15.01 -43.67
N GLY A 867 -3.16 13.93 -44.18
CA GLY A 867 -2.84 13.76 -45.60
C GLY A 867 -4.06 13.59 -46.51
N GLY A 868 -5.11 12.88 -46.06
CA GLY A 868 -6.35 12.68 -46.80
C GLY A 868 -7.09 13.98 -47.11
N SER A 869 -7.03 14.96 -46.20
CA SER A 869 -7.62 16.29 -46.40
C SER A 869 -7.02 17.08 -47.59
N GLN A 870 -5.79 16.76 -48.02
CA GLN A 870 -5.16 17.41 -49.19
C GLN A 870 -5.72 16.90 -50.53
N ASN A 871 -6.22 15.66 -50.60
CA ASN A 871 -6.79 15.08 -51.82
C ASN A 871 -8.29 15.38 -51.99
N VAL A 872 -9.04 15.58 -50.90
CA VAL A 872 -10.48 15.93 -50.96
C VAL A 872 -10.70 17.40 -51.37
N MET A 873 -9.75 18.30 -51.08
CA MET A 873 -9.80 19.69 -51.60
C MET A 873 -9.40 19.82 -53.08
N ALA A 874 -8.95 18.75 -53.72
CA ALA A 874 -8.55 18.72 -55.13
C ALA A 874 -9.53 17.94 -56.04
N ALA A 875 -10.69 17.51 -55.51
CA ALA A 875 -11.74 16.79 -56.24
C ALA A 875 -13.01 17.66 -56.43
#